data_AF-C1EIX0-F1
#
_entry.id   AF-C1EIX0-F1
#
_cell.length_a   1.000
_cell.length_b   1.000
_cell.length_c   1.000
_cell.angle_alpha   90.00
_cell.angle_beta   90.00
_cell.angle_gamma   90.00
#
_symmetry.space_group_name_H-M   'P 1'
#
loop_
_entity.id
_entity.type
_entity.pdbx_description
1 polymer ?
#
loop_
_entity_poly.entity_id
_entity_poly.type
_entity_poly.pdbx_seq_one_letter_code
_entity_poly.pdbx_strand_id
1 'polypeptide(L)'
;MGKHKERLDKLLRDINKAAGEFPGTTPRDDPGDDELLGSDDDTSSFSSGSDLDLDKLDAEVAAGSRLDAKVAARTAKLEERLASLIAEARKKDERHEERLRMKEAEFERERARMMDAVALLKDKQAEIERLAPPLRQAIAQAKDDIRVLTCSQERMQELTRRKQEDLSLAEFAILRIHQETGELRQELDVTRIERDALKDANARLDVDNKRMARELKRVTSSVDADARESTADREALQRRCDRLGRDLEDALVKVEVLSAKGAMYDEVAATVDRLTKRAAEAEKEAAGAVSEAKILRQEKTTLASQLESRRHQCELLQQDKAYLSREVESARERERRWEEEEDRLREKARALRTQADDLREKLATGHAELADKHEQRLVGEIERLQTKAQEDLERLREEHAGARDREIRALRDLRDAAVADAAVARRELSDLRKGYDDLLASHRLAMKNADVHAAETSGQLRMKSMELERVTMLHGEATSVAKVLRIECDTLTKKVRLLESQYLALESSANRARTESDMTVAEMAARLSHYEGLERELDEAVMRQAAGKENVGGGGGADVSVSGSITGSANLDGLTALSGAVPASLRRRLQQSVALGRRVNELERMLVATEASRDAAVAKVDELEGELRRAKSRAIDASQPYNYLVDRIADVERDADASARREREMGEKLEAARAAAHAAREEATALRKDLKAALDERSELAAIKNMLKGASGRTALAAKK
;
A
#
# COMPACT_ATOMS: atom_id res chain seq x y z
N MET A 1 31.74 39.62 -125.55
CA MET A 1 32.16 41.02 -125.24
C MET A 1 32.30 41.25 -123.72
N GLY A 2 33.21 40.54 -123.03
CA GLY A 2 33.31 40.65 -121.55
C GLY A 2 33.80 42.02 -121.03
N LYS A 3 34.72 42.65 -121.78
CA LYS A 3 35.46 43.87 -121.39
C LYS A 3 34.61 45.16 -121.23
N HIS A 4 33.30 45.10 -121.49
CA HIS A 4 32.39 46.22 -121.23
C HIS A 4 31.77 46.18 -119.82
N LYS A 5 31.62 44.99 -119.20
CA LYS A 5 31.04 44.88 -117.85
C LYS A 5 32.01 45.40 -116.79
N GLU A 6 33.27 45.01 -116.88
CA GLU A 6 34.37 45.48 -116.02
C GLU A 6 34.63 46.99 -116.11
N ARG A 7 34.22 47.66 -117.20
CA ARG A 7 34.29 49.13 -117.32
C ARG A 7 33.14 49.82 -116.58
N LEU A 8 31.95 49.21 -116.55
CA LEU A 8 30.80 49.74 -115.81
C LEU A 8 31.01 49.59 -114.30
N ASP A 9 31.50 48.43 -113.86
CA ASP A 9 31.81 48.13 -112.45
C ASP A 9 33.02 48.94 -111.90
N LYS A 10 33.70 49.71 -112.76
CA LYS A 10 34.72 50.70 -112.36
C LYS A 10 34.16 52.12 -112.32
N LEU A 11 33.35 52.52 -113.30
CA LEU A 11 32.60 53.79 -113.26
C LEU A 11 31.72 53.93 -112.01
N LEU A 12 31.15 52.82 -111.52
CA LEU A 12 30.32 52.77 -110.30
C LEU A 12 31.11 52.83 -108.98
N ARG A 13 32.45 52.96 -108.99
CA ARG A 13 33.28 53.06 -107.77
C ARG A 13 34.01 54.39 -107.59
N ASP A 14 34.27 55.12 -108.66
CA ASP A 14 35.08 56.34 -108.61
C ASP A 14 34.24 57.63 -108.38
N ILE A 15 32.90 57.54 -108.40
CA ILE A 15 31.97 58.68 -108.16
C ILE A 15 31.20 58.50 -106.85
N ASN A 16 31.91 58.43 -105.71
CA ASN A 16 31.29 58.58 -104.39
C ASN A 16 32.27 59.09 -103.31
N LYS A 17 32.84 60.29 -103.52
CA LYS A 17 33.64 60.99 -102.49
C LYS A 17 33.73 62.50 -102.77
N ALA A 18 33.49 63.32 -101.74
CA ALA A 18 33.36 64.79 -101.78
C ALA A 18 32.20 65.27 -102.67
N ALA A 19 31.13 65.93 -102.21
CA ALA A 19 30.96 66.98 -101.19
C ALA A 19 31.71 68.29 -101.54
N GLY A 20 31.04 69.45 -101.65
CA GLY A 20 29.60 69.71 -101.60
C GLY A 20 29.30 71.16 -101.18
N GLU A 21 28.25 71.77 -101.72
CA GLU A 21 27.89 73.17 -101.44
C GLU A 21 26.37 73.46 -101.56
N PHE A 22 25.95 74.57 -100.95
CA PHE A 22 24.59 75.15 -100.86
C PHE A 22 24.23 75.96 -102.16
N PRO A 23 23.11 76.75 -102.29
CA PRO A 23 21.98 77.05 -101.38
C PRO A 23 20.55 77.05 -102.01
N GLY A 24 19.51 77.09 -101.13
CA GLY A 24 18.20 77.75 -101.39
C GLY A 24 17.19 77.08 -102.35
N THR A 25 15.97 77.59 -102.56
CA THR A 25 15.17 78.62 -101.83
C THR A 25 13.71 78.65 -102.36
N THR A 26 12.69 78.69 -101.47
CA THR A 26 11.27 79.14 -101.74
C THR A 26 10.47 78.41 -102.84
N PRO A 27 9.15 78.66 -103.06
CA PRO A 27 8.12 79.43 -102.33
C PRO A 27 7.13 78.49 -101.55
N ARG A 28 6.03 78.88 -100.86
CA ARG A 28 4.95 79.89 -101.07
C ARG A 28 4.04 79.54 -102.27
N ASP A 29 2.71 79.71 -102.27
CA ASP A 29 1.73 80.47 -101.44
C ASP A 29 0.34 79.76 -101.35
N ASP A 30 -0.57 80.31 -100.51
CA ASP A 30 -2.05 80.38 -100.68
C ASP A 30 -2.96 79.11 -100.59
N PRO A 31 -4.31 79.25 -100.42
CA PRO A 31 -5.15 80.47 -100.54
C PRO A 31 -6.16 80.79 -99.40
N GLY A 32 -6.76 82.01 -99.46
CA GLY A 32 -8.09 82.35 -98.92
C GLY A 32 -9.20 82.07 -99.95
N ASP A 33 -10.45 82.55 -99.85
CA ASP A 33 -11.20 83.29 -98.80
C ASP A 33 -12.52 82.50 -98.52
N ASP A 34 -13.50 82.88 -97.68
CA ASP A 34 -14.41 84.04 -97.80
C ASP A 34 -15.33 84.23 -96.56
N GLU A 35 -16.07 85.35 -96.54
CA GLU A 35 -17.01 85.91 -95.53
C GLU A 35 -17.87 84.93 -94.66
N LEU A 36 -18.16 85.21 -93.36
CA LEU A 36 -19.29 86.08 -92.95
C LEU A 36 -19.29 86.57 -91.46
N LEU A 37 -19.36 87.89 -91.27
CA LEU A 37 -20.11 88.73 -90.28
C LEU A 37 -20.29 88.37 -88.77
N GLY A 38 -20.06 89.39 -87.91
CA GLY A 38 -20.61 89.57 -86.54
C GLY A 38 -19.63 89.22 -85.39
N SER A 39 -18.88 90.11 -84.73
CA SER A 39 -19.04 91.49 -84.19
C SER A 39 -19.39 91.56 -82.70
N ASP A 40 -19.00 92.67 -82.05
CA ASP A 40 -19.28 93.09 -80.66
C ASP A 40 -18.43 92.30 -79.61
N ASP A 41 -17.30 92.85 -79.13
CA ASP A 41 -17.13 93.76 -77.96
C ASP A 41 -17.33 93.04 -76.59
N ASP A 42 -16.50 93.24 -75.56
CA ASP A 42 -15.93 94.52 -75.12
C ASP A 42 -14.61 94.43 -74.27
N THR A 43 -13.93 95.58 -74.16
CA THR A 43 -12.74 95.99 -73.37
C THR A 43 -11.96 95.06 -72.40
N SER A 44 -10.62 95.05 -72.60
CA SER A 44 -9.50 95.28 -71.63
C SER A 44 -9.78 95.41 -70.11
N SER A 45 -8.87 95.02 -69.18
CA SER A 45 -7.46 95.42 -69.19
C SER A 45 -6.49 94.67 -68.24
N PHE A 46 -5.22 94.58 -68.66
CA PHE A 46 -3.97 94.74 -67.88
C PHE A 46 -3.72 93.96 -66.56
N SER A 47 -2.85 92.93 -66.59
CA SER A 47 -1.52 92.94 -65.90
C SER A 47 -0.89 91.53 -65.73
N SER A 48 0.39 91.41 -66.11
CA SER A 48 1.46 90.53 -65.55
C SER A 48 1.15 89.09 -65.06
N GLY A 49 1.85 88.09 -65.62
CA GLY A 49 2.08 86.80 -64.91
C GLY A 49 2.31 85.55 -65.77
N SER A 50 3.55 85.30 -66.17
CA SER A 50 4.09 83.94 -66.39
C SER A 50 4.50 83.32 -65.03
N ASP A 51 4.65 82.00 -64.84
CA ASP A 51 4.50 80.84 -65.73
C ASP A 51 4.01 79.61 -64.92
N LEU A 52 3.77 78.48 -65.58
CA LEU A 52 3.58 77.16 -64.96
C LEU A 52 4.91 76.63 -64.36
N ASP A 53 4.88 75.76 -63.34
CA ASP A 53 4.99 74.30 -63.56
C ASP A 53 4.94 73.40 -62.30
N LEU A 54 4.83 72.08 -62.56
CA LEU A 54 4.87 70.95 -61.63
C LEU A 54 6.33 70.38 -61.52
N ASP A 55 6.73 69.38 -60.72
CA ASP A 55 6.10 68.58 -59.65
C ASP A 55 7.19 68.14 -58.62
N LYS A 56 6.88 67.15 -57.77
CA LYS A 56 7.72 66.55 -56.70
C LYS A 56 8.91 65.71 -57.19
N LEU A 57 9.97 65.71 -56.38
CA LEU A 57 10.94 64.60 -56.16
C LEU A 57 11.80 64.21 -57.39
N ASP A 58 12.94 63.50 -57.29
CA ASP A 58 13.49 62.64 -56.23
C ASP A 58 14.97 62.92 -55.90
N ALA A 59 15.41 62.45 -54.73
CA ALA A 59 16.79 62.53 -54.28
C ALA A 59 17.60 61.24 -54.55
N GLU A 60 18.07 61.01 -55.79
CA GLU A 60 19.18 60.05 -55.99
C GLU A 60 20.08 60.21 -57.25
N VAL A 61 20.09 61.36 -57.95
CA VAL A 61 20.95 61.55 -59.17
C VAL A 61 21.94 62.72 -59.09
N ALA A 62 22.82 62.70 -58.08
CA ALA A 62 23.95 63.64 -57.96
C ALA A 62 25.00 63.57 -59.10
N ALA A 63 24.79 62.71 -60.11
CA ALA A 63 25.59 62.59 -61.33
C ALA A 63 24.96 63.24 -62.58
N GLY A 64 23.67 63.60 -62.56
CA GLY A 64 22.93 64.04 -63.75
C GLY A 64 23.28 65.46 -64.22
N SER A 65 23.40 66.39 -63.27
CA SER A 65 23.45 67.85 -63.48
C SER A 65 24.57 68.40 -64.38
N ARG A 66 25.53 67.55 -64.82
CA ARG A 66 26.58 67.90 -65.78
C ARG A 66 26.23 67.58 -67.24
N LEU A 67 25.16 66.84 -67.51
CA LEU A 67 24.69 66.56 -68.87
C LEU A 67 23.73 67.65 -69.35
N ASP A 68 22.71 67.97 -68.55
CA ASP A 68 21.59 68.83 -68.93
C ASP A 68 22.04 70.26 -69.26
N ALA A 69 23.00 70.78 -68.49
CA ALA A 69 23.64 72.07 -68.75
C ALA A 69 24.32 72.16 -70.14
N LYS A 70 24.73 71.04 -70.75
CA LYS A 70 25.27 71.01 -72.12
C LYS A 70 24.19 70.94 -73.19
N VAL A 71 22.98 70.47 -72.86
CA VAL A 71 21.84 70.45 -73.77
C VAL A 71 21.28 71.87 -73.91
N ALA A 72 21.01 72.55 -72.79
CA ALA A 72 20.51 73.93 -72.78
C ALA A 72 21.47 74.93 -73.47
N ALA A 73 22.78 74.77 -73.31
CA ALA A 73 23.78 75.59 -74.00
C ALA A 73 23.84 75.36 -75.53
N ARG A 74 23.15 74.33 -76.05
CA ARG A 74 23.11 73.98 -77.47
C ARG A 74 21.80 74.40 -78.16
N THR A 75 20.67 74.45 -77.44
CA THR A 75 19.38 74.92 -77.99
C THR A 75 19.41 76.41 -78.28
N ALA A 76 19.87 77.24 -77.33
CA ALA A 76 19.97 78.70 -77.49
C ALA A 76 20.79 79.12 -78.74
N LYS A 77 21.85 78.36 -79.09
CA LYS A 77 22.69 78.59 -80.28
C LYS A 77 22.06 78.16 -81.61
N LEU A 78 20.93 77.44 -81.57
CA LEU A 78 20.12 77.13 -82.74
C LEU A 78 19.04 78.18 -82.94
N GLU A 79 18.43 78.65 -81.86
CA GLU A 79 17.43 79.75 -81.85
C GLU A 79 18.02 81.06 -82.42
N GLU A 80 19.21 81.47 -81.96
CA GLU A 80 19.93 82.66 -82.46
C GLU A 80 20.16 82.59 -83.99
N ARG A 81 20.51 81.41 -84.52
CA ARG A 81 20.74 81.18 -85.95
C ARG A 81 19.45 81.18 -86.78
N LEU A 82 18.34 80.77 -86.19
CA LEU A 82 17.04 80.73 -86.86
C LEU A 82 16.50 82.15 -87.06
N ALA A 83 16.70 83.03 -86.08
CA ALA A 83 16.37 84.46 -86.18
C ALA A 83 17.13 85.18 -87.30
N SER A 84 18.44 84.92 -87.48
CA SER A 84 19.23 85.61 -88.51
C SER A 84 18.79 85.28 -89.95
N LEU A 85 18.40 84.03 -90.22
CA LEU A 85 18.00 83.59 -91.56
C LEU A 85 16.68 84.24 -92.02
N ILE A 86 15.75 84.52 -91.09
CA ILE A 86 14.48 85.18 -91.39
C ILE A 86 14.69 86.63 -91.85
N ALA A 87 15.70 87.32 -91.29
CA ALA A 87 16.03 88.69 -91.67
C ALA A 87 16.65 88.79 -93.08
N GLU A 88 17.45 87.80 -93.49
CA GLU A 88 18.07 87.79 -94.83
C GLU A 88 17.07 87.51 -95.97
N ALA A 89 15.97 86.80 -95.69
CA ALA A 89 14.96 86.49 -96.68
C ALA A 89 14.24 87.76 -97.18
N ARG A 90 13.65 88.53 -96.25
CA ARG A 90 12.84 89.74 -96.54
C ARG A 90 13.57 90.75 -97.44
N LYS A 91 14.87 90.92 -97.22
CA LYS A 91 15.73 91.88 -97.96
C LYS A 91 16.04 91.47 -99.41
N LYS A 92 15.63 90.27 -99.85
CA LYS A 92 15.75 89.83 -101.25
C LYS A 92 14.52 90.24 -102.05
N ASP A 93 13.33 90.07 -101.48
CA ASP A 93 12.05 90.26 -102.17
C ASP A 93 11.87 91.71 -102.64
N GLU A 94 12.16 92.69 -101.77
CA GLU A 94 12.16 94.14 -102.05
C GLU A 94 12.92 94.50 -103.35
N ARG A 95 14.03 93.80 -103.63
CA ARG A 95 14.92 94.05 -104.78
C ARG A 95 14.41 93.47 -106.09
N HIS A 96 13.33 92.70 -106.09
CA HIS A 96 12.73 92.16 -107.32
C HIS A 96 11.66 93.09 -107.88
N GLU A 97 10.87 93.76 -107.03
CA GLU A 97 9.81 94.68 -107.45
C GLU A 97 10.34 95.91 -108.22
N GLU A 98 11.42 96.53 -107.73
CA GLU A 98 12.02 97.73 -108.35
C GLU A 98 12.43 97.52 -109.81
N ARG A 99 12.81 96.28 -110.18
CA ARG A 99 13.31 95.96 -111.52
C ARG A 99 12.20 95.84 -112.58
N LEU A 100 10.95 95.61 -112.19
CA LEU A 100 9.84 95.49 -113.14
C LEU A 100 9.47 96.87 -113.73
N ARG A 101 9.22 97.85 -112.86
CA ARG A 101 8.71 99.19 -113.20
C ARG A 101 9.58 99.95 -114.22
N MET A 102 10.88 99.67 -114.26
CA MET A 102 11.82 100.32 -115.19
C MET A 102 11.61 99.92 -116.66
N LYS A 103 11.01 98.75 -116.96
CA LYS A 103 10.90 98.25 -118.33
C LYS A 103 9.67 98.71 -119.09
N GLU A 104 8.60 99.02 -118.38
CA GLU A 104 7.33 99.48 -118.98
C GLU A 104 7.50 100.86 -119.64
N ALA A 105 8.20 101.76 -118.95
CA ALA A 105 8.43 103.14 -119.39
C ALA A 105 9.38 103.29 -120.60
N GLU A 106 9.92 102.21 -121.19
CA GLU A 106 10.73 102.27 -122.41
C GLU A 106 9.88 102.23 -123.69
N PHE A 107 8.81 101.43 -123.71
CA PHE A 107 8.04 101.12 -124.93
C PHE A 107 7.24 102.30 -125.51
N GLU A 108 6.72 103.18 -124.66
CA GLU A 108 5.79 104.23 -125.11
C GLU A 108 6.44 105.28 -126.04
N ARG A 109 7.74 105.54 -125.87
CA ARG A 109 8.44 106.65 -126.56
C ARG A 109 8.57 106.43 -128.07
N GLU A 110 8.71 105.18 -128.51
CA GLU A 110 9.03 104.88 -129.91
C GLU A 110 7.81 105.05 -130.84
N ARG A 111 6.60 104.86 -130.29
CA ARG A 111 5.33 104.90 -131.03
C ARG A 111 5.01 106.28 -131.62
N ALA A 112 5.48 107.36 -131.01
CA ALA A 112 5.14 108.73 -131.42
C ALA A 112 5.76 109.14 -132.77
N ARG A 113 7.03 108.77 -133.02
CA ARG A 113 7.84 109.27 -134.15
C ARG A 113 7.29 108.96 -135.54
N MET A 114 6.45 107.93 -135.66
CA MET A 114 6.01 107.39 -136.95
C MET A 114 4.89 108.21 -137.61
N MET A 115 4.15 109.02 -136.85
CA MET A 115 2.94 109.70 -137.35
C MET A 115 3.26 110.93 -138.21
N ASP A 116 4.29 111.71 -137.85
CA ASP A 116 4.56 113.02 -138.44
C ASP A 116 4.94 112.97 -139.93
N ALA A 117 5.63 111.90 -140.34
CA ALA A 117 6.14 111.75 -141.71
C ALA A 117 5.04 111.65 -142.79
N VAL A 118 3.82 111.27 -142.41
CA VAL A 118 2.72 111.01 -143.36
C VAL A 118 2.05 112.31 -143.86
N ALA A 119 2.13 113.40 -143.09
CA ALA A 119 1.45 114.65 -143.43
C ALA A 119 2.04 115.32 -144.70
N LEU A 120 3.37 115.41 -144.76
CA LEU A 120 4.13 116.23 -145.72
C LEU A 120 3.92 115.87 -147.21
N LEU A 121 3.43 114.66 -147.50
CA LEU A 121 3.30 114.17 -148.88
C LEU A 121 2.03 114.65 -149.60
N LYS A 122 0.97 115.04 -148.88
CA LYS A 122 -0.33 115.36 -149.49
C LYS A 122 -0.34 116.71 -150.22
N ASP A 123 0.32 117.71 -149.64
CA ASP A 123 0.18 119.11 -150.08
C ASP A 123 0.69 119.34 -151.52
N LYS A 124 1.72 118.60 -151.93
CA LYS A 124 2.34 118.73 -153.27
C LYS A 124 1.45 118.31 -154.43
N GLN A 125 0.42 117.51 -154.20
CA GLN A 125 -0.38 116.95 -155.29
C GLN A 125 -1.44 117.94 -155.83
N ALA A 126 -1.93 118.87 -154.98
CA ALA A 126 -3.00 119.79 -155.33
C ALA A 126 -2.59 120.93 -156.28
N GLU A 127 -1.30 121.26 -156.38
CA GLU A 127 -0.82 122.42 -157.14
C GLU A 127 -0.86 122.19 -158.67
N ILE A 128 -0.60 120.96 -159.11
CA ILE A 128 -0.40 120.60 -160.52
C ILE A 128 -1.71 120.66 -161.33
N GLU A 129 -2.83 120.27 -160.72
CA GLU A 129 -4.13 120.11 -161.42
C GLU A 129 -4.71 121.45 -161.91
N ARG A 130 -4.26 122.58 -161.34
CA ARG A 130 -4.83 123.92 -161.57
C ARG A 130 -4.51 124.54 -162.94
N LEU A 131 -3.47 124.09 -163.64
CA LEU A 131 -2.87 124.83 -164.78
C LEU A 131 -3.19 124.26 -166.18
N ALA A 132 -3.79 123.07 -166.28
CA ALA A 132 -3.84 122.29 -167.52
C ALA A 132 -4.85 122.69 -168.64
N PRO A 133 -5.96 123.44 -168.41
CA PRO A 133 -6.94 123.72 -169.47
C PRO A 133 -6.52 124.73 -170.57
N PRO A 134 -6.09 125.98 -170.27
CA PRO A 134 -6.09 127.07 -171.26
C PRO A 134 -5.09 126.86 -172.41
N LEU A 135 -3.95 126.21 -172.13
CA LEU A 135 -2.91 125.90 -173.12
C LEU A 135 -3.42 125.07 -174.31
N ARG A 136 -4.50 124.29 -174.14
CA ARG A 136 -5.03 123.41 -175.19
C ARG A 136 -5.78 124.16 -176.28
N GLN A 137 -6.33 125.33 -175.95
CA GLN A 137 -7.25 126.05 -176.83
C GLN A 137 -6.50 126.90 -177.87
N ALA A 138 -5.40 127.56 -177.48
CA ALA A 138 -4.56 128.34 -178.38
C ALA A 138 -3.90 127.50 -179.51
N ILE A 139 -3.56 126.24 -179.22
CA ILE A 139 -2.92 125.31 -180.16
C ILE A 139 -3.86 124.90 -181.32
N ALA A 140 -5.18 125.06 -181.16
CA ALA A 140 -6.15 124.74 -182.20
C ALA A 140 -6.15 125.80 -183.32
N GLN A 141 -6.26 127.08 -182.97
CA GLN A 141 -6.44 128.17 -183.93
C GLN A 141 -5.25 128.28 -184.92
N ALA A 142 -4.03 128.21 -184.40
CA ALA A 142 -2.80 128.31 -185.20
C ALA A 142 -2.61 127.19 -186.25
N LYS A 143 -3.44 126.14 -186.26
CA LYS A 143 -3.36 125.04 -187.25
C LYS A 143 -4.20 125.26 -188.49
N ASP A 144 -5.25 126.07 -188.42
CA ASP A 144 -6.14 126.28 -189.58
C ASP A 144 -5.60 127.36 -190.52
N ASP A 145 -4.96 128.41 -190.01
CA ASP A 145 -4.32 129.46 -190.82
C ASP A 145 -3.25 128.90 -191.78
N ILE A 146 -2.47 127.92 -191.32
CA ILE A 146 -1.34 127.33 -192.08
C ILE A 146 -1.83 126.46 -193.26
N ARG A 147 -3.06 125.92 -193.20
CA ARG A 147 -3.60 124.99 -194.23
C ARG A 147 -3.77 125.61 -195.61
N VAL A 148 -3.91 126.94 -195.70
CA VAL A 148 -4.12 127.66 -196.96
C VAL A 148 -2.84 127.67 -197.83
N LEU A 149 -1.66 127.45 -197.23
CA LEU A 149 -0.34 127.64 -197.87
C LEU A 149 0.40 126.33 -198.21
N THR A 150 -0.25 125.17 -198.08
CA THR A 150 0.36 123.86 -198.39
C THR A 150 -0.04 123.33 -199.77
N CYS A 151 0.93 123.00 -200.64
CA CYS A 151 0.70 122.17 -201.84
C CYS A 151 1.37 120.79 -201.76
N SER A 152 1.05 119.90 -202.71
CA SER A 152 1.59 118.55 -202.80
C SER A 152 3.03 118.51 -203.34
N GLN A 153 3.76 117.43 -203.04
CA GLN A 153 5.14 117.22 -203.52
C GLN A 153 5.25 117.20 -205.04
N GLU A 154 4.26 116.69 -205.77
CA GLU A 154 4.26 116.67 -207.23
C GLU A 154 4.24 118.09 -207.79
N ARG A 155 3.27 118.90 -207.33
CA ARG A 155 3.16 120.33 -207.66
C ARG A 155 4.43 121.10 -207.29
N MET A 156 5.09 120.70 -206.20
CA MET A 156 6.36 121.27 -205.76
C MET A 156 7.53 120.94 -206.70
N GLN A 157 7.60 119.71 -207.22
CA GLN A 157 8.62 119.32 -208.20
C GLN A 157 8.39 120.04 -209.55
N GLU A 158 7.14 120.26 -209.96
CA GLU A 158 6.81 121.07 -211.14
C GLU A 158 7.29 122.52 -210.96
N LEU A 159 6.97 123.14 -209.83
CA LEU A 159 7.36 124.52 -209.52
C LEU A 159 8.88 124.69 -209.33
N THR A 160 9.57 123.71 -208.73
CA THR A 160 11.04 123.74 -208.57
C THR A 160 11.78 123.56 -209.91
N ARG A 161 11.14 122.96 -210.92
CA ARG A 161 11.73 122.76 -212.27
C ARG A 161 11.55 123.94 -213.22
N ARG A 162 10.69 124.91 -212.89
CA ARG A 162 10.53 126.16 -213.65
C ARG A 162 11.50 127.23 -213.15
N LYS A 163 11.82 128.20 -214.01
CA LYS A 163 12.65 129.35 -213.62
C LYS A 163 11.83 130.31 -212.77
N GLN A 164 12.49 131.00 -211.84
CA GLN A 164 11.84 131.92 -210.90
C GLN A 164 11.13 133.11 -211.58
N GLU A 165 11.56 133.49 -212.79
CA GLU A 165 10.96 134.57 -213.60
C GLU A 165 9.57 134.21 -214.15
N ASP A 166 9.22 132.91 -214.22
CA ASP A 166 7.92 132.41 -214.70
C ASP A 166 6.91 132.12 -213.57
N LEU A 167 7.27 132.32 -212.30
CA LEU A 167 6.47 131.90 -211.13
C LEU A 167 5.65 133.04 -210.52
N SER A 168 4.43 132.74 -210.09
CA SER A 168 3.65 133.67 -209.28
C SER A 168 4.16 133.74 -207.83
N LEU A 169 3.94 134.88 -207.17
CA LEU A 169 4.37 135.12 -205.79
C LEU A 169 3.78 134.08 -204.79
N ALA A 170 2.57 133.59 -205.05
CA ALA A 170 1.93 132.56 -204.26
C ALA A 170 2.64 131.20 -204.39
N GLU A 171 3.01 130.81 -205.61
CA GLU A 171 3.75 129.56 -205.88
C GLU A 171 5.15 129.58 -205.24
N PHE A 172 5.81 130.74 -205.22
CA PHE A 172 7.09 130.93 -204.52
C PHE A 172 6.95 130.77 -202.99
N ALA A 173 5.94 131.42 -202.38
CA ALA A 173 5.71 131.35 -200.93
C ALA A 173 5.40 129.93 -200.45
N ILE A 174 4.53 129.21 -201.17
CA ILE A 174 4.19 127.80 -200.92
C ILE A 174 5.44 126.92 -200.91
N LEU A 175 6.31 127.09 -201.91
CA LEU A 175 7.52 126.29 -202.07
C LEU A 175 8.51 126.53 -200.92
N ARG A 176 8.59 127.75 -200.38
CA ARG A 176 9.48 128.05 -199.26
C ARG A 176 8.98 127.54 -197.91
N ILE A 177 7.69 127.75 -197.60
CA ILE A 177 7.06 127.26 -196.36
C ILE A 177 7.19 125.74 -196.23
N HIS A 178 7.13 124.99 -197.32
CA HIS A 178 7.24 123.54 -197.27
C HIS A 178 8.68 123.03 -197.04
N GLN A 179 9.69 123.80 -197.44
CA GLN A 179 11.10 123.52 -197.11
C GLN A 179 11.34 123.72 -195.61
N GLU A 180 10.92 124.86 -195.08
CA GLU A 180 11.15 125.25 -193.68
C GLU A 180 10.31 124.43 -192.67
N THR A 181 9.21 123.81 -193.13
CA THR A 181 8.39 122.90 -192.29
C THR A 181 8.73 121.41 -192.46
N GLY A 182 9.88 121.06 -193.06
CA GLY A 182 10.30 119.67 -193.25
C GLY A 182 10.74 118.97 -191.96
N GLU A 183 11.67 119.60 -191.23
CA GLU A 183 12.33 119.02 -190.04
C GLU A 183 11.34 118.81 -188.89
N LEU A 184 10.50 119.82 -188.60
CA LEU A 184 9.44 119.79 -187.59
C LEU A 184 8.43 118.63 -187.76
N ARG A 185 8.28 118.06 -188.97
CA ARG A 185 7.42 116.89 -189.19
C ARG A 185 8.09 115.58 -188.74
N GLN A 186 9.42 115.48 -188.89
CA GLN A 186 10.18 114.30 -188.48
C GLN A 186 10.21 114.16 -186.95
N GLU A 187 10.44 115.27 -186.22
CA GLU A 187 10.38 115.32 -184.75
C GLU A 187 8.99 114.90 -184.21
N LEU A 188 7.93 115.29 -184.90
CA LEU A 188 6.55 114.97 -184.54
C LEU A 188 6.26 113.46 -184.71
N ASP A 189 6.91 112.79 -185.67
CA ASP A 189 6.80 111.33 -185.83
C ASP A 189 7.70 110.55 -184.85
N VAL A 190 8.88 111.05 -184.49
CA VAL A 190 9.70 110.47 -183.40
C VAL A 190 8.95 110.49 -182.06
N THR A 191 8.43 111.66 -181.66
CA THR A 191 7.69 111.81 -180.39
C THR A 191 6.38 111.02 -180.34
N ARG A 192 5.78 110.67 -181.49
CA ARG A 192 4.65 109.71 -181.58
C ARG A 192 5.07 108.29 -181.22
N ILE A 193 6.25 107.85 -181.69
CA ILE A 193 6.78 106.50 -181.41
C ILE A 193 7.12 106.36 -179.92
N GLU A 194 7.80 107.36 -179.33
CA GLU A 194 8.14 107.39 -177.90
C GLU A 194 6.88 107.32 -177.01
N ARG A 195 5.87 108.13 -177.34
CA ARG A 195 4.57 108.15 -176.66
C ARG A 195 3.91 106.76 -176.64
N ASP A 196 3.96 106.02 -177.74
CA ASP A 196 3.29 104.72 -177.83
C ASP A 196 4.10 103.61 -177.15
N ALA A 197 5.44 103.65 -177.23
CA ALA A 197 6.31 102.79 -176.43
C ALA A 197 6.08 102.98 -174.90
N LEU A 198 5.86 104.22 -174.44
CA LEU A 198 5.53 104.51 -173.05
C LEU A 198 4.14 103.99 -172.63
N LYS A 199 3.14 103.99 -173.53
CA LYS A 199 1.83 103.36 -173.26
C LYS A 199 1.96 101.86 -173.09
N ASP A 200 2.70 101.20 -173.97
CA ASP A 200 2.93 99.75 -173.92
C ASP A 200 3.70 99.34 -172.66
N ALA A 201 4.67 100.14 -172.22
CA ALA A 201 5.35 99.94 -170.95
C ALA A 201 4.40 100.06 -169.74
N ASN A 202 3.54 101.09 -169.73
CA ASN A 202 2.59 101.31 -168.65
C ASN A 202 1.50 100.21 -168.58
N ALA A 203 1.04 99.73 -169.75
CA ALA A 203 0.10 98.60 -169.84
C ALA A 203 0.69 97.31 -169.25
N ARG A 204 1.99 97.05 -169.42
CA ARG A 204 2.68 95.91 -168.77
C ARG A 204 2.71 96.06 -167.25
N LEU A 205 3.06 97.25 -166.75
CA LEU A 205 3.11 97.53 -165.30
C LEU A 205 1.74 97.40 -164.62
N ASP A 206 0.64 97.75 -165.31
CA ASP A 206 -0.73 97.54 -164.81
C ASP A 206 -1.09 96.04 -164.74
N VAL A 207 -0.68 95.23 -165.74
CA VAL A 207 -0.83 93.77 -165.70
C VAL A 207 -0.03 93.15 -164.55
N ASP A 208 1.22 93.58 -164.35
CA ASP A 208 2.07 93.08 -163.26
C ASP A 208 1.55 93.52 -161.87
N ASN A 209 1.06 94.74 -161.70
CA ASN A 209 0.39 95.16 -160.47
C ASN A 209 -0.88 94.33 -160.20
N LYS A 210 -1.70 94.07 -161.24
CA LYS A 210 -2.88 93.19 -161.13
C LYS A 210 -2.51 91.74 -160.82
N ARG A 211 -1.33 91.28 -161.23
CA ARG A 211 -0.77 89.98 -160.82
C ARG A 211 -0.33 89.99 -159.36
N MET A 212 0.50 90.96 -158.95
CA MET A 212 1.00 91.09 -157.57
C MET A 212 -0.14 91.23 -156.56
N ALA A 213 -1.19 92.01 -156.86
CA ALA A 213 -2.37 92.13 -156.00
C ALA A 213 -3.13 90.80 -155.83
N ARG A 214 -3.14 89.93 -156.84
CA ARG A 214 -3.74 88.58 -156.76
C ARG A 214 -2.85 87.63 -155.97
N GLU A 215 -1.53 87.73 -156.11
CA GLU A 215 -0.56 86.93 -155.35
C GLU A 215 -0.58 87.33 -153.86
N LEU A 216 -0.57 88.63 -153.54
CA LEU A 216 -0.75 89.15 -152.18
C LEU A 216 -2.05 88.63 -151.55
N LYS A 217 -3.19 88.74 -152.25
CA LYS A 217 -4.49 88.29 -151.74
C LYS A 217 -4.55 86.78 -151.48
N ARG A 218 -3.81 85.97 -152.24
CA ARG A 218 -3.66 84.53 -151.97
C ARG A 218 -2.84 84.29 -150.71
N VAL A 219 -1.70 84.97 -150.56
CA VAL A 219 -0.83 84.84 -149.38
C VAL A 219 -1.57 85.25 -148.10
N THR A 220 -2.30 86.38 -148.11
CA THR A 220 -3.11 86.78 -146.95
C THR A 220 -4.19 85.74 -146.63
N SER A 221 -4.86 85.18 -147.65
CA SER A 221 -5.87 84.13 -147.42
C SER A 221 -5.29 82.80 -146.93
N SER A 222 -4.00 82.52 -147.20
CA SER A 222 -3.28 81.39 -146.59
C SER A 222 -3.02 81.69 -145.13
N VAL A 223 -2.39 82.83 -144.82
CA VAL A 223 -2.07 83.23 -143.43
C VAL A 223 -3.33 83.32 -142.56
N ASP A 224 -4.46 83.79 -143.11
CA ASP A 224 -5.77 83.80 -142.44
C ASP A 224 -6.32 82.39 -142.17
N ALA A 225 -5.96 81.38 -142.99
CA ALA A 225 -6.33 79.99 -142.79
C ALA A 225 -5.38 79.31 -141.78
N ASP A 226 -4.07 79.47 -141.98
CA ASP A 226 -3.01 78.96 -141.09
C ASP A 226 -3.20 79.49 -139.66
N ALA A 227 -3.58 80.76 -139.50
CA ALA A 227 -3.91 81.36 -138.21
C ALA A 227 -5.15 80.74 -137.57
N ARG A 228 -6.21 80.46 -138.35
CA ARG A 228 -7.44 79.82 -137.86
C ARG A 228 -7.21 78.38 -137.44
N GLU A 229 -6.46 77.62 -138.24
CA GLU A 229 -6.02 76.26 -137.90
C GLU A 229 -5.20 76.27 -136.62
N SER A 230 -4.21 77.17 -136.52
CA SER A 230 -3.39 77.34 -135.31
C SER A 230 -4.20 77.79 -134.07
N THR A 231 -5.30 78.54 -134.22
CA THR A 231 -6.23 78.80 -133.10
C THR A 231 -7.08 77.59 -132.75
N ALA A 232 -7.58 76.84 -133.73
CA ALA A 232 -8.36 75.62 -133.51
C ALA A 232 -7.52 74.53 -132.81
N ASP A 233 -6.24 74.40 -133.17
CA ASP A 233 -5.26 73.54 -132.50
C ASP A 233 -5.03 73.97 -131.05
N ARG A 234 -4.87 75.27 -130.77
CA ARG A 234 -4.76 75.77 -129.39
C ARG A 234 -6.01 75.46 -128.58
N GLU A 235 -7.21 75.65 -129.13
CA GLU A 235 -8.44 75.27 -128.44
C GLU A 235 -8.56 73.75 -128.26
N ALA A 236 -8.14 72.94 -129.24
CA ALA A 236 -8.18 71.48 -129.15
C ALA A 236 -7.18 70.94 -128.11
N LEU A 237 -6.01 71.57 -128.00
CA LEU A 237 -5.02 71.32 -126.95
C LEU A 237 -5.52 71.79 -125.59
N GLN A 238 -6.15 72.97 -125.48
CA GLN A 238 -6.75 73.44 -124.23
C GLN A 238 -7.85 72.46 -123.78
N ARG A 239 -8.81 72.14 -124.64
CA ARG A 239 -9.86 71.11 -124.40
C ARG A 239 -9.28 69.74 -124.08
N ARG A 240 -8.02 69.43 -124.45
CA ARG A 240 -7.31 68.21 -124.05
C ARG A 240 -6.66 68.35 -122.67
N CYS A 241 -6.05 69.50 -122.36
CA CYS A 241 -5.52 69.80 -121.03
C CYS A 241 -6.64 69.83 -119.99
N ASP A 242 -7.78 70.48 -120.27
CA ASP A 242 -8.95 70.51 -119.39
C ASP A 242 -9.51 69.10 -119.14
N ARG A 243 -9.46 68.21 -120.15
CA ARG A 243 -9.87 66.80 -119.98
C ARG A 243 -8.87 66.05 -119.11
N LEU A 244 -7.57 66.14 -119.40
CA LEU A 244 -6.53 65.49 -118.61
C LEU A 244 -6.44 66.02 -117.17
N GLY A 245 -6.81 67.28 -116.93
CA GLY A 245 -6.97 67.86 -115.59
C GLY A 245 -8.11 67.18 -114.83
N ARG A 246 -9.31 67.11 -115.43
CA ARG A 246 -10.43 66.35 -114.85
C ARG A 246 -10.08 64.88 -114.68
N ASP A 247 -9.48 64.22 -115.67
CA ASP A 247 -9.07 62.81 -115.58
C ASP A 247 -8.07 62.57 -114.41
N LEU A 248 -7.23 63.57 -114.10
CA LEU A 248 -6.29 63.56 -112.97
C LEU A 248 -6.99 63.83 -111.63
N GLU A 249 -7.90 64.81 -111.54
CA GLU A 249 -8.76 65.05 -110.37
C GLU A 249 -9.56 63.78 -110.02
N ASP A 250 -10.20 63.19 -111.04
CA ASP A 250 -10.97 61.95 -110.96
C ASP A 250 -10.08 60.77 -110.54
N ALA A 251 -8.78 60.78 -110.88
CA ALA A 251 -7.81 59.77 -110.43
C ALA A 251 -7.33 60.00 -109.00
N LEU A 252 -7.11 61.25 -108.58
CA LEU A 252 -6.74 61.61 -107.20
C LEU A 252 -7.86 61.24 -106.23
N VAL A 253 -9.11 61.60 -106.52
CA VAL A 253 -10.29 61.19 -105.72
C VAL A 253 -10.41 59.66 -105.64
N LYS A 254 -10.11 58.93 -106.72
CA LYS A 254 -10.06 57.45 -106.68
C LYS A 254 -8.94 56.93 -105.78
N VAL A 255 -7.76 57.56 -105.78
CA VAL A 255 -6.64 57.21 -104.88
C VAL A 255 -6.99 57.49 -103.41
N GLU A 256 -7.61 58.64 -103.11
CA GLU A 256 -8.08 58.98 -101.75
C GLU A 256 -9.14 57.99 -101.26
N VAL A 257 -10.15 57.69 -102.08
CA VAL A 257 -11.20 56.70 -101.75
C VAL A 257 -10.62 55.30 -101.58
N LEU A 258 -9.59 54.92 -102.34
CA LEU A 258 -8.89 53.65 -102.17
C LEU A 258 -7.99 53.64 -100.93
N SER A 259 -7.36 54.77 -100.57
CA SER A 259 -6.55 54.92 -99.36
C SER A 259 -7.42 54.85 -98.10
N ALA A 260 -8.56 55.56 -98.08
CA ALA A 260 -9.55 55.48 -97.01
C ALA A 260 -10.11 54.06 -96.85
N LYS A 261 -10.42 53.37 -97.96
CA LYS A 261 -10.80 51.95 -97.93
C LYS A 261 -9.67 51.06 -97.41
N GLY A 262 -8.42 51.33 -97.76
CA GLY A 262 -7.24 50.66 -97.21
C GLY A 262 -7.20 50.77 -95.69
N ALA A 263 -7.27 51.99 -95.16
CA ALA A 263 -7.32 52.24 -93.72
C ALA A 263 -8.51 51.53 -93.04
N MET A 264 -9.70 51.52 -93.65
CA MET A 264 -10.84 50.76 -93.15
C MET A 264 -10.60 49.23 -93.16
N TYR A 265 -9.92 48.69 -94.18
CA TYR A 265 -9.54 47.28 -94.20
C TYR A 265 -8.46 46.95 -93.15
N ASP A 266 -7.52 47.86 -92.89
CA ASP A 266 -6.50 47.71 -91.84
C ASP A 266 -7.14 47.79 -90.43
N GLU A 267 -8.13 48.67 -90.22
CA GLU A 267 -8.93 48.70 -88.99
C GLU A 267 -9.76 47.41 -88.83
N VAL A 268 -10.41 46.93 -89.90
CA VAL A 268 -11.14 45.65 -89.88
C VAL A 268 -10.18 44.50 -89.56
N ALA A 269 -9.01 44.44 -90.19
CA ALA A 269 -7.99 43.46 -89.87
C ALA A 269 -7.55 43.55 -88.41
N ALA A 270 -7.29 44.76 -87.89
CA ALA A 270 -6.93 44.97 -86.48
C ALA A 270 -8.07 44.60 -85.50
N THR A 271 -9.34 44.74 -85.87
CA THR A 271 -10.47 44.25 -85.06
C THR A 271 -10.59 42.73 -85.11
N VAL A 272 -10.38 42.09 -86.27
CA VAL A 272 -10.30 40.63 -86.41
C VAL A 272 -9.14 40.06 -85.59
N ASP A 273 -7.98 40.72 -85.61
CA ASP A 273 -6.80 40.35 -84.80
C ASP A 273 -7.04 40.47 -83.29
N ARG A 274 -7.81 41.48 -82.86
CA ARG A 274 -8.23 41.64 -81.46
C ARG A 274 -9.29 40.61 -81.06
N LEU A 275 -10.22 40.27 -81.95
CA LEU A 275 -11.29 39.30 -81.71
C LEU A 275 -10.77 37.86 -81.71
N THR A 276 -9.84 37.51 -82.61
CA THR A 276 -9.20 36.19 -82.63
C THR A 276 -8.30 35.96 -81.41
N LYS A 277 -7.56 36.98 -80.94
CA LYS A 277 -6.82 36.92 -79.67
C LYS A 277 -7.77 36.70 -78.48
N ARG A 278 -8.85 37.48 -78.38
CA ARG A 278 -9.89 37.30 -77.35
C ARG A 278 -10.59 35.94 -77.43
N ALA A 279 -10.81 35.41 -78.63
CA ALA A 279 -11.38 34.08 -78.81
C ALA A 279 -10.42 32.99 -78.31
N ALA A 280 -9.14 33.06 -78.67
CA ALA A 280 -8.12 32.12 -78.19
C ALA A 280 -7.88 32.23 -76.66
N GLU A 281 -7.98 33.43 -76.09
CA GLU A 281 -7.97 33.67 -74.64
C GLU A 281 -9.19 32.99 -73.97
N ALA A 282 -10.40 33.23 -74.48
CA ALA A 282 -11.62 32.62 -73.96
C ALA A 282 -11.67 31.08 -74.15
N GLU A 283 -11.14 30.55 -75.26
CA GLU A 283 -10.99 29.09 -75.48
C GLU A 283 -10.01 28.48 -74.48
N LYS A 284 -8.91 29.17 -74.16
CA LYS A 284 -7.94 28.74 -73.16
C LYS A 284 -8.53 28.78 -71.74
N GLU A 285 -9.29 29.82 -71.40
CA GLU A 285 -10.03 29.91 -70.13
C GLU A 285 -11.10 28.81 -70.02
N ALA A 286 -11.87 28.57 -71.08
CA ALA A 286 -12.85 27.50 -71.16
C ALA A 286 -12.20 26.10 -71.04
N ALA A 287 -11.04 25.88 -71.67
CA ALA A 287 -10.28 24.64 -71.52
C ALA A 287 -9.76 24.45 -70.08
N GLY A 288 -9.32 25.54 -69.43
CA GLY A 288 -8.98 25.57 -68.00
C GLY A 288 -10.17 25.13 -67.14
N ALA A 289 -11.29 25.84 -67.24
CA ALA A 289 -12.53 25.56 -66.50
C ALA A 289 -13.09 24.15 -66.75
N VAL A 290 -12.97 23.62 -67.97
CA VAL A 290 -13.34 22.22 -68.29
C VAL A 290 -12.41 21.22 -67.60
N SER A 291 -11.12 21.52 -67.48
CA SER A 291 -10.16 20.68 -66.76
C SER A 291 -10.41 20.68 -65.25
N GLU A 292 -10.66 21.85 -64.65
CA GLU A 292 -11.04 22.01 -63.24
C GLU A 292 -12.37 21.31 -62.95
N ALA A 293 -13.38 21.50 -63.79
CA ALA A 293 -14.66 20.82 -63.67
C ALA A 293 -14.56 19.30 -63.93
N LYS A 294 -13.46 18.79 -64.50
CA LYS A 294 -13.18 17.34 -64.57
C LYS A 294 -12.57 16.85 -63.25
N ILE A 295 -11.60 17.58 -62.69
CA ILE A 295 -10.98 17.29 -61.39
C ILE A 295 -12.06 17.29 -60.29
N LEU A 296 -12.85 18.36 -60.17
CA LEU A 296 -13.93 18.49 -59.20
C LEU A 296 -15.01 17.38 -59.33
N ARG A 297 -15.22 16.83 -60.54
CA ARG A 297 -16.11 15.66 -60.74
C ARG A 297 -15.46 14.37 -60.21
N GLN A 298 -14.16 14.18 -60.38
CA GLN A 298 -13.41 13.03 -59.85
C GLN A 298 -13.27 13.09 -58.32
N GLU A 299 -13.07 14.28 -57.75
CA GLU A 299 -13.15 14.52 -56.31
C GLU A 299 -14.56 14.23 -55.78
N LYS A 300 -15.61 14.70 -56.46
CA LYS A 300 -17.00 14.38 -56.08
C LYS A 300 -17.30 12.88 -56.10
N THR A 301 -16.84 12.11 -57.08
CA THR A 301 -17.08 10.65 -57.12
C THR A 301 -16.25 9.88 -56.10
N THR A 302 -15.02 10.30 -55.81
CA THR A 302 -14.20 9.69 -54.75
C THR A 302 -14.69 10.03 -53.35
N LEU A 303 -15.19 11.25 -53.12
CA LEU A 303 -15.88 11.61 -51.88
C LEU A 303 -17.20 10.85 -51.71
N ALA A 304 -17.95 10.61 -52.80
CA ALA A 304 -19.17 9.81 -52.75
C ALA A 304 -18.90 8.35 -52.36
N SER A 305 -17.91 7.68 -52.97
CA SER A 305 -17.56 6.29 -52.61
C SER A 305 -16.93 6.18 -51.21
N GLN A 306 -16.19 7.20 -50.75
CA GLN A 306 -15.77 7.30 -49.35
C GLN A 306 -16.96 7.44 -48.40
N LEU A 307 -17.96 8.28 -48.74
CA LEU A 307 -19.18 8.45 -47.94
C LEU A 307 -19.98 7.14 -47.85
N GLU A 308 -20.11 6.39 -48.94
CA GLU A 308 -20.76 5.07 -48.97
C GLU A 308 -19.99 4.03 -48.14
N SER A 309 -18.65 4.00 -48.27
CA SER A 309 -17.79 3.16 -47.42
C SER A 309 -17.94 3.49 -45.93
N ARG A 310 -18.02 4.77 -45.56
CA ARG A 310 -18.27 5.20 -44.17
C ARG A 310 -19.68 4.88 -43.69
N ARG A 311 -20.71 4.99 -44.54
CA ARG A 311 -22.08 4.54 -44.22
C ARG A 311 -22.09 3.05 -43.89
N HIS A 312 -21.49 2.23 -44.74
CA HIS A 312 -21.42 0.78 -44.52
C HIS A 312 -20.64 0.41 -43.25
N GLN A 313 -19.54 1.12 -42.95
CA GLN A 313 -18.83 0.97 -41.66
C GLN A 313 -19.73 1.35 -40.46
N CYS A 314 -20.51 2.43 -40.55
CA CYS A 314 -21.45 2.82 -39.51
C CYS A 314 -22.60 1.80 -39.35
N GLU A 315 -23.10 1.20 -40.43
CA GLU A 315 -24.11 0.14 -40.40
C GLU A 315 -23.58 -1.12 -39.71
N LEU A 316 -22.36 -1.55 -40.04
CA LEU A 316 -21.71 -2.69 -39.40
C LEU A 316 -21.50 -2.44 -37.90
N LEU A 317 -20.96 -1.27 -37.52
CA LEU A 317 -20.79 -0.89 -36.12
C LEU A 317 -22.12 -0.74 -35.35
N GLN A 318 -23.22 -0.43 -36.03
CA GLN A 318 -24.57 -0.46 -35.43
C GLN A 318 -25.06 -1.89 -35.20
N GLN A 319 -24.76 -2.83 -36.12
CA GLN A 319 -25.07 -4.25 -35.95
C GLN A 319 -24.23 -4.85 -34.80
N ASP A 320 -22.93 -4.59 -34.75
CA ASP A 320 -22.03 -5.00 -33.66
C ASP A 320 -22.52 -4.45 -32.32
N LYS A 321 -22.85 -3.16 -32.26
CA LYS A 321 -23.42 -2.53 -31.05
C LYS A 321 -24.73 -3.22 -30.62
N ALA A 322 -25.62 -3.53 -31.56
CA ALA A 322 -26.89 -4.18 -31.26
C ALA A 322 -26.70 -5.63 -30.78
N TYR A 323 -25.73 -6.36 -31.33
CA TYR A 323 -25.34 -7.70 -30.89
C TYR A 323 -24.76 -7.65 -29.46
N LEU A 324 -23.72 -6.84 -29.23
CA LEU A 324 -23.07 -6.69 -27.92
C LEU A 324 -24.04 -6.19 -26.84
N SER A 325 -25.00 -5.32 -27.20
CA SER A 325 -26.04 -4.88 -26.25
C SER A 325 -26.91 -6.06 -25.78
N ARG A 326 -27.33 -6.93 -26.70
CA ARG A 326 -28.10 -8.15 -26.38
C ARG A 326 -27.27 -9.16 -25.59
N GLU A 327 -25.98 -9.29 -25.88
CA GLU A 327 -25.09 -10.14 -25.08
C GLU A 327 -24.98 -9.63 -23.63
N VAL A 328 -24.80 -8.32 -23.44
CA VAL A 328 -24.76 -7.67 -22.11
C VAL A 328 -26.10 -7.79 -21.39
N GLU A 329 -27.24 -7.66 -22.08
CA GLU A 329 -28.57 -7.91 -21.52
C GLU A 329 -28.72 -9.38 -21.08
N SER A 330 -28.30 -10.34 -21.92
CA SER A 330 -28.30 -11.77 -21.57
C SER A 330 -27.36 -12.12 -20.42
N ALA A 331 -26.29 -11.34 -20.22
CA ALA A 331 -25.35 -11.50 -19.11
C ALA A 331 -25.99 -11.01 -17.80
N ARG A 332 -26.58 -9.81 -17.82
CA ARG A 332 -27.32 -9.25 -16.68
C ARG A 332 -28.51 -10.11 -16.28
N GLU A 333 -29.23 -10.70 -17.23
CA GLU A 333 -30.30 -11.67 -16.92
C GLU A 333 -29.77 -12.92 -16.23
N ARG A 334 -28.59 -13.42 -16.60
CA ARG A 334 -27.97 -14.58 -15.93
C ARG A 334 -27.45 -14.21 -14.55
N GLU A 335 -26.78 -13.06 -14.43
CA GLU A 335 -26.30 -12.48 -13.18
C GLU A 335 -27.46 -12.34 -12.18
N ARG A 336 -28.55 -11.68 -12.55
CA ARG A 336 -29.74 -11.53 -11.72
C ARG A 336 -30.37 -12.88 -11.32
N ARG A 337 -30.38 -13.89 -12.20
CA ARG A 337 -30.87 -15.23 -11.84
C ARG A 337 -29.99 -15.88 -10.78
N TRP A 338 -28.67 -15.72 -10.86
CA TRP A 338 -27.75 -16.19 -9.81
C TRP A 338 -27.91 -15.40 -8.50
N GLU A 339 -28.14 -14.08 -8.55
CA GLU A 339 -28.47 -13.29 -7.35
C GLU A 339 -29.77 -13.79 -6.68
N GLU A 340 -30.84 -13.99 -7.46
CA GLU A 340 -32.12 -14.54 -6.97
C GLU A 340 -31.96 -15.96 -6.40
N GLU A 341 -31.08 -16.79 -6.96
CA GLU A 341 -30.77 -18.12 -6.42
C GLU A 341 -29.90 -18.07 -5.16
N GLU A 342 -28.92 -17.16 -5.10
CA GLU A 342 -28.08 -16.97 -3.93
C GLU A 342 -28.89 -16.45 -2.73
N ASP A 343 -29.80 -15.51 -2.93
CA ASP A 343 -30.68 -15.03 -1.87
C ASP A 343 -31.66 -16.11 -1.40
N ARG A 344 -32.25 -16.91 -2.30
CA ARG A 344 -33.03 -18.10 -1.92
C ARG A 344 -32.20 -19.12 -1.11
N LEU A 345 -30.89 -19.25 -1.39
CA LEU A 345 -29.99 -20.12 -0.62
C LEU A 345 -29.60 -19.50 0.74
N ARG A 346 -29.38 -18.18 0.80
CA ARG A 346 -29.14 -17.41 2.04
C ARG A 346 -30.35 -17.50 2.98
N GLU A 347 -31.57 -17.37 2.46
CA GLU A 347 -32.81 -17.54 3.22
C GLU A 347 -32.97 -18.98 3.76
N LYS A 348 -32.78 -19.99 2.91
CA LYS A 348 -32.77 -21.40 3.35
C LYS A 348 -31.72 -21.65 4.44
N ALA A 349 -30.52 -21.08 4.30
CA ALA A 349 -29.46 -21.20 5.30
C ALA A 349 -29.80 -20.49 6.62
N ARG A 350 -30.51 -19.35 6.58
CA ARG A 350 -31.04 -18.68 7.79
C ARG A 350 -32.11 -19.55 8.47
N ALA A 351 -33.09 -20.07 7.72
CA ALA A 351 -34.16 -20.91 8.24
C ALA A 351 -33.65 -22.24 8.84
N LEU A 352 -32.65 -22.86 8.21
CA LEU A 352 -32.00 -24.07 8.74
C LEU A 352 -31.18 -23.78 10.01
N ARG A 353 -30.60 -22.58 10.15
CA ARG A 353 -29.92 -22.17 11.40
C ARG A 353 -30.92 -21.99 12.53
N THR A 354 -32.01 -21.23 12.32
CA THR A 354 -33.05 -21.07 13.35
C THR A 354 -33.67 -22.41 13.73
N GLN A 355 -33.94 -23.31 12.78
CA GLN A 355 -34.41 -24.66 13.09
C GLN A 355 -33.39 -25.50 13.89
N ALA A 356 -32.09 -25.35 13.61
CA ALA A 356 -31.05 -26.03 14.38
C ALA A 356 -30.92 -25.47 15.81
N ASP A 357 -31.11 -24.15 15.98
CA ASP A 357 -31.07 -23.48 17.27
C ASP A 357 -32.33 -23.79 18.11
N ASP A 358 -33.53 -23.77 17.49
CA ASP A 358 -34.78 -24.27 18.08
C ASP A 358 -34.64 -25.71 18.61
N LEU A 359 -33.94 -26.59 17.86
CA LEU A 359 -33.73 -27.98 18.24
C LEU A 359 -32.67 -28.11 19.35
N ARG A 360 -31.64 -27.28 19.36
CA ARG A 360 -30.66 -27.19 20.47
C ARG A 360 -31.34 -26.72 21.74
N GLU A 361 -32.20 -25.71 21.68
CA GLU A 361 -32.97 -25.23 22.83
C GLU A 361 -33.91 -26.31 23.37
N LYS A 362 -34.65 -27.00 22.50
CA LYS A 362 -35.52 -28.14 22.89
C LYS A 362 -34.75 -29.32 23.50
N LEU A 363 -33.52 -29.58 23.04
CA LEU A 363 -32.65 -30.59 23.65
C LEU A 363 -32.09 -30.11 25.00
N ALA A 364 -31.70 -28.84 25.12
CA ALA A 364 -31.19 -28.27 26.37
C ALA A 364 -32.27 -28.20 27.46
N THR A 365 -33.47 -27.71 27.12
CA THR A 365 -34.61 -27.70 28.05
C THR A 365 -35.09 -29.11 28.38
N GLY A 366 -35.17 -30.02 27.40
CA GLY A 366 -35.48 -31.43 27.63
C GLY A 366 -34.46 -32.14 28.54
N HIS A 367 -33.16 -31.85 28.39
CA HIS A 367 -32.11 -32.37 29.26
C HIS A 367 -32.19 -31.78 30.67
N ALA A 368 -32.43 -30.47 30.81
CA ALA A 368 -32.63 -29.83 32.11
C ALA A 368 -33.87 -30.39 32.83
N GLU A 369 -35.01 -30.46 32.16
CA GLU A 369 -36.24 -31.07 32.69
C GLU A 369 -36.04 -32.53 33.12
N LEU A 370 -35.23 -33.31 32.40
CA LEU A 370 -34.91 -34.68 32.79
C LEU A 370 -33.97 -34.70 34.01
N ALA A 371 -32.93 -33.86 34.03
CA ALA A 371 -32.04 -33.73 35.17
C ALA A 371 -32.80 -33.35 36.44
N ASP A 372 -33.64 -32.30 36.40
CA ASP A 372 -34.51 -31.87 37.49
C ASP A 372 -35.42 -33.02 37.98
N LYS A 373 -36.06 -33.75 37.07
CA LYS A 373 -36.95 -34.88 37.41
C LYS A 373 -36.18 -36.08 37.97
N HIS A 374 -34.90 -36.26 37.62
CA HIS A 374 -34.04 -37.28 38.21
C HIS A 374 -33.51 -36.84 39.59
N GLU A 375 -33.09 -35.59 39.75
CA GLU A 375 -32.65 -35.03 41.02
C GLU A 375 -33.79 -35.01 42.05
N GLN A 376 -35.00 -34.55 41.68
CA GLN A 376 -36.19 -34.60 42.54
C GLN A 376 -36.56 -36.02 42.99
N ARG A 377 -36.34 -37.04 42.14
CA ARG A 377 -36.52 -38.45 42.53
C ARG A 377 -35.47 -38.89 43.53
N LEU A 378 -34.19 -38.59 43.28
CA LEU A 378 -33.08 -38.93 44.17
C LEU A 378 -33.22 -38.23 45.53
N VAL A 379 -33.56 -36.94 45.56
CA VAL A 379 -33.87 -36.18 46.78
C VAL A 379 -35.04 -36.83 47.52
N GLY A 380 -36.16 -37.09 46.84
CA GLY A 380 -37.32 -37.76 47.46
C GLY A 380 -37.07 -39.22 47.88
N GLU A 381 -36.08 -39.91 47.34
CA GLU A 381 -35.62 -41.22 47.80
C GLU A 381 -34.68 -41.10 49.01
N ILE A 382 -33.76 -40.13 48.99
CA ILE A 382 -32.89 -39.80 50.13
C ILE A 382 -33.74 -39.38 51.34
N GLU A 383 -34.74 -38.51 51.17
CA GLU A 383 -35.67 -38.11 52.23
C GLU A 383 -36.42 -39.32 52.81
N ARG A 384 -37.00 -40.18 51.97
CA ARG A 384 -37.70 -41.41 52.42
C ARG A 384 -36.77 -42.40 53.13
N LEU A 385 -35.48 -42.44 52.76
CA LEU A 385 -34.49 -43.27 53.45
C LEU A 385 -34.06 -42.63 54.77
N GLN A 386 -33.94 -41.30 54.83
CA GLN A 386 -33.66 -40.55 56.06
C GLN A 386 -34.80 -40.65 57.07
N THR A 387 -36.07 -40.49 56.67
CA THR A 387 -37.20 -40.63 57.60
C THR A 387 -37.31 -42.06 58.12
N LYS A 388 -37.18 -43.09 57.26
CA LYS A 388 -37.15 -44.49 57.70
C LYS A 388 -35.99 -44.79 58.65
N ALA A 389 -34.79 -44.30 58.35
CA ALA A 389 -33.64 -44.47 59.24
C ALA A 389 -33.83 -43.73 60.57
N GLN A 390 -34.54 -42.59 60.59
CA GLN A 390 -34.91 -41.89 61.83
C GLN A 390 -35.95 -42.69 62.62
N GLU A 391 -37.04 -43.14 61.98
CA GLU A 391 -38.06 -44.02 62.58
C GLU A 391 -37.44 -45.30 63.17
N ASP A 392 -36.55 -45.97 62.43
CA ASP A 392 -35.91 -47.22 62.88
C ASP A 392 -34.87 -46.96 63.98
N LEU A 393 -34.16 -45.82 63.96
CA LEU A 393 -33.32 -45.39 65.08
C LEU A 393 -34.15 -45.04 66.33
N GLU A 394 -35.36 -44.49 66.16
CA GLU A 394 -36.29 -44.20 67.26
C GLU A 394 -36.88 -45.49 67.84
N ARG A 395 -37.37 -46.41 67.01
CA ARG A 395 -37.76 -47.78 67.41
C ARG A 395 -36.64 -48.47 68.17
N LEU A 396 -35.40 -48.47 67.66
CA LEU A 396 -34.25 -49.08 68.35
C LEU A 396 -33.91 -48.37 69.67
N ARG A 397 -34.07 -47.04 69.76
CA ARG A 397 -33.90 -46.31 71.04
C ARG A 397 -34.97 -46.70 72.05
N GLU A 398 -36.23 -46.80 71.63
CA GLU A 398 -37.35 -47.24 72.48
C GLU A 398 -37.21 -48.70 72.92
N GLU A 399 -36.83 -49.60 72.01
CA GLU A 399 -36.57 -51.01 72.31
C GLU A 399 -35.39 -51.17 73.27
N HIS A 400 -34.27 -50.47 73.03
CA HIS A 400 -33.13 -50.48 73.95
C HIS A 400 -33.45 -49.82 75.30
N ALA A 401 -34.21 -48.74 75.33
CA ALA A 401 -34.67 -48.13 76.57
C ALA A 401 -35.56 -49.10 77.35
N GLY A 402 -36.61 -49.64 76.72
CA GLY A 402 -37.52 -50.62 77.30
C GLY A 402 -36.86 -51.95 77.66
N ALA A 403 -35.79 -52.36 76.97
CA ALA A 403 -34.97 -53.51 77.36
C ALA A 403 -34.15 -53.22 78.62
N ARG A 404 -33.42 -52.11 78.66
CA ARG A 404 -32.70 -51.65 79.87
C ARG A 404 -33.64 -51.47 81.05
N ASP A 405 -34.84 -50.95 80.83
CA ASP A 405 -35.86 -50.76 81.86
C ASP A 405 -36.38 -52.09 82.41
N ARG A 406 -36.55 -53.12 81.56
CA ARG A 406 -36.89 -54.49 81.96
C ARG A 406 -35.74 -55.15 82.74
N GLU A 407 -34.51 -54.98 82.27
CA GLU A 407 -33.30 -55.48 82.94
C GLU A 407 -33.08 -54.81 84.31
N ILE A 408 -33.22 -53.49 84.40
CA ILE A 408 -33.12 -52.72 85.66
C ILE A 408 -34.22 -53.12 86.65
N ARG A 409 -35.44 -53.44 86.19
CA ARG A 409 -36.49 -54.02 87.05
C ARG A 409 -36.07 -55.41 87.54
N ALA A 410 -35.75 -56.33 86.63
CA ALA A 410 -35.34 -57.69 86.98
C ALA A 410 -34.11 -57.73 87.92
N LEU A 411 -33.12 -56.86 87.73
CA LEU A 411 -31.96 -56.74 88.62
C LEU A 411 -32.31 -56.15 90.00
N ARG A 412 -33.32 -55.27 90.10
CA ARG A 412 -33.85 -54.81 91.39
C ARG A 412 -34.64 -55.91 92.09
N ASP A 413 -35.48 -56.63 91.35
CA ASP A 413 -36.28 -57.73 91.88
C ASP A 413 -35.38 -58.88 92.38
N LEU A 414 -34.34 -59.24 91.62
CA LEU A 414 -33.31 -60.21 92.02
C LEU A 414 -32.48 -59.73 93.22
N ARG A 415 -32.12 -58.44 93.27
CA ARG A 415 -31.45 -57.84 94.43
C ARG A 415 -32.34 -57.94 95.67
N ASP A 416 -33.61 -57.60 95.55
CA ASP A 416 -34.53 -57.52 96.70
C ASP A 416 -34.93 -58.92 97.19
N ALA A 417 -35.04 -59.91 96.29
CA ALA A 417 -35.10 -61.33 96.63
C ALA A 417 -33.81 -61.77 97.37
N ALA A 418 -32.62 -61.50 96.83
CA ALA A 418 -31.37 -61.87 97.48
C ALA A 418 -31.15 -61.17 98.84
N VAL A 419 -31.68 -59.96 99.03
CA VAL A 419 -31.70 -59.24 100.32
C VAL A 419 -32.71 -59.89 101.29
N ALA A 420 -33.86 -60.34 100.82
CA ALA A 420 -34.83 -61.09 101.62
C ALA A 420 -34.25 -62.44 102.06
N ASP A 421 -33.66 -63.21 101.15
CA ASP A 421 -33.00 -64.50 101.42
C ASP A 421 -31.83 -64.31 102.40
N ALA A 422 -30.98 -63.29 102.19
CA ALA A 422 -29.92 -62.95 103.13
C ALA A 422 -30.46 -62.52 104.51
N ALA A 423 -31.65 -61.93 104.58
CA ALA A 423 -32.31 -61.62 105.85
C ALA A 423 -32.92 -62.86 106.53
N VAL A 424 -33.41 -63.85 105.76
CA VAL A 424 -33.84 -65.16 106.29
C VAL A 424 -32.63 -65.92 106.83
N ALA A 425 -31.59 -66.12 106.02
CA ALA A 425 -30.37 -66.81 106.42
C ALA A 425 -29.68 -66.14 107.64
N ARG A 426 -29.73 -64.80 107.76
CA ARG A 426 -29.25 -64.09 108.96
C ARG A 426 -30.07 -64.37 110.23
N ARG A 427 -31.39 -64.59 110.11
CA ARG A 427 -32.24 -65.00 111.24
C ARG A 427 -31.92 -66.45 111.63
N GLU A 428 -31.89 -67.36 110.66
CA GLU A 428 -31.52 -68.77 110.88
C GLU A 428 -30.14 -68.90 111.55
N LEU A 429 -29.13 -68.16 111.08
CA LEU A 429 -27.79 -68.16 111.67
C LEU A 429 -27.75 -67.47 113.05
N SER A 430 -28.61 -66.48 113.31
CA SER A 430 -28.86 -65.94 114.66
C SER A 430 -29.41 -67.03 115.59
N ASP A 431 -30.38 -67.80 115.12
CA ASP A 431 -31.13 -68.72 115.97
C ASP A 431 -30.38 -70.05 116.16
N LEU A 432 -29.57 -70.48 115.17
CA LEU A 432 -28.53 -71.49 115.36
C LEU A 432 -27.44 -71.06 116.34
N ARG A 433 -27.05 -69.78 116.36
CA ARG A 433 -26.11 -69.26 117.37
C ARG A 433 -26.70 -69.29 118.77
N LYS A 434 -27.96 -68.84 118.95
CA LYS A 434 -28.67 -68.97 120.24
C LYS A 434 -28.73 -70.44 120.68
N GLY A 435 -29.16 -71.35 119.80
CA GLY A 435 -29.21 -72.78 120.11
C GLY A 435 -27.84 -73.39 120.43
N TYR A 436 -26.75 -72.89 119.81
CA TYR A 436 -25.38 -73.28 120.14
C TYR A 436 -24.92 -72.70 121.48
N ASP A 437 -25.23 -71.45 121.79
CA ASP A 437 -24.91 -70.81 123.07
C ASP A 437 -25.71 -71.43 124.23
N ASP A 438 -26.98 -71.78 124.01
CA ASP A 438 -27.83 -72.55 124.93
C ASP A 438 -27.28 -73.97 125.15
N LEU A 439 -26.83 -74.64 124.07
CA LEU A 439 -26.20 -75.96 124.16
C LEU A 439 -24.83 -75.89 124.87
N LEU A 440 -24.05 -74.82 124.66
CA LEU A 440 -22.82 -74.57 125.41
C LEU A 440 -23.11 -74.26 126.88
N ALA A 441 -24.16 -73.51 127.20
CA ALA A 441 -24.57 -73.24 128.57
C ALA A 441 -25.02 -74.53 129.27
N SER A 442 -25.83 -75.35 128.59
CA SER A 442 -26.25 -76.68 129.04
C SER A 442 -25.05 -77.61 129.24
N HIS A 443 -24.12 -77.70 128.30
CA HIS A 443 -22.89 -78.48 128.43
C HIS A 443 -22.00 -77.98 129.58
N ARG A 444 -21.84 -76.67 129.77
CA ARG A 444 -21.09 -76.09 130.89
C ARG A 444 -21.76 -76.36 132.24
N LEU A 445 -23.10 -76.40 132.29
CA LEU A 445 -23.85 -76.79 133.48
C LEU A 445 -23.73 -78.29 133.75
N ALA A 446 -23.83 -79.14 132.72
CA ALA A 446 -23.64 -80.58 132.82
C ALA A 446 -22.21 -80.95 133.29
N MET A 447 -21.19 -80.28 132.75
CA MET A 447 -19.79 -80.42 133.22
C MET A 447 -19.66 -80.02 134.70
N LYS A 448 -20.20 -78.86 135.11
CA LYS A 448 -20.20 -78.45 136.53
C LYS A 448 -20.92 -79.45 137.43
N ASN A 449 -22.04 -79.99 136.99
CA ASN A 449 -22.78 -81.01 137.76
C ASN A 449 -21.99 -82.32 137.83
N ALA A 450 -21.30 -82.72 136.75
CA ALA A 450 -20.40 -83.87 136.75
C ALA A 450 -19.17 -83.66 137.66
N ASP A 451 -18.57 -82.46 137.66
CA ASP A 451 -17.48 -82.09 138.58
C ASP A 451 -17.95 -82.10 140.04
N VAL A 452 -19.17 -81.62 140.33
CA VAL A 452 -19.80 -81.70 141.65
C VAL A 452 -20.03 -83.16 142.04
N HIS A 453 -20.63 -83.99 141.19
CA HIS A 453 -20.83 -85.41 141.48
C HIS A 453 -19.52 -86.20 141.60
N ALA A 454 -18.46 -85.81 140.88
CA ALA A 454 -17.11 -86.36 141.05
C ALA A 454 -16.50 -85.95 142.39
N ALA A 455 -16.70 -84.70 142.84
CA ALA A 455 -16.27 -84.23 144.15
C ALA A 455 -17.08 -84.89 145.29
N GLU A 456 -18.39 -85.07 145.13
CA GLU A 456 -19.27 -85.78 146.06
C GLU A 456 -18.87 -87.24 146.20
N THR A 457 -18.71 -87.97 145.09
CA THR A 457 -18.31 -89.38 145.10
C THR A 457 -16.87 -89.57 145.58
N SER A 458 -15.94 -88.65 145.27
CA SER A 458 -14.58 -88.65 145.85
C SER A 458 -14.60 -88.36 147.35
N GLY A 459 -15.47 -87.45 147.81
CA GLY A 459 -15.71 -87.17 149.22
C GLY A 459 -16.29 -88.38 149.97
N GLN A 460 -17.31 -89.02 149.41
CA GLN A 460 -17.87 -90.27 149.93
C GLN A 460 -16.82 -91.39 149.96
N LEU A 461 -15.99 -91.53 148.93
CA LEU A 461 -14.90 -92.50 148.88
C LEU A 461 -13.85 -92.24 149.95
N ARG A 462 -13.46 -90.98 150.20
CA ARG A 462 -12.56 -90.59 151.30
C ARG A 462 -13.16 -90.90 152.66
N MET A 463 -14.44 -90.55 152.88
CA MET A 463 -15.16 -90.89 154.11
C MET A 463 -15.21 -92.41 154.33
N LYS A 464 -15.48 -93.18 153.27
CA LYS A 464 -15.50 -94.65 153.32
C LYS A 464 -14.11 -95.26 153.50
N SER A 465 -13.05 -94.64 152.99
CA SER A 465 -11.66 -95.00 153.30
C SER A 465 -11.37 -94.80 154.78
N MET A 466 -11.66 -93.62 155.34
CA MET A 466 -11.46 -93.32 156.77
C MET A 466 -12.32 -94.22 157.68
N GLU A 467 -13.57 -94.51 157.29
CA GLU A 467 -14.40 -95.50 157.99
C GLU A 467 -13.78 -96.91 157.95
N LEU A 468 -13.26 -97.35 156.79
CA LEU A 468 -12.65 -98.66 156.61
C LEU A 468 -11.29 -98.77 157.30
N GLU A 469 -10.48 -97.72 157.31
CA GLU A 469 -9.24 -97.60 158.08
C GLU A 469 -9.56 -97.71 159.58
N ARG A 470 -10.58 -96.98 160.06
CA ARG A 470 -11.05 -97.09 161.45
C ARG A 470 -11.57 -98.49 161.79
N VAL A 471 -12.34 -99.12 160.90
CA VAL A 471 -12.81 -100.51 161.09
C VAL A 471 -11.65 -101.50 161.06
N THR A 472 -10.62 -101.26 160.24
CA THR A 472 -9.42 -102.10 160.16
C THR A 472 -8.56 -101.98 161.42
N MET A 473 -8.40 -100.76 161.96
CA MET A 473 -7.79 -100.52 163.27
C MET A 473 -8.56 -101.24 164.38
N LEU A 474 -9.87 -101.01 164.49
CA LEU A 474 -10.74 -101.66 165.48
C LEU A 474 -10.74 -103.20 165.34
N HIS A 475 -10.65 -103.73 164.11
CA HIS A 475 -10.52 -105.16 163.85
C HIS A 475 -9.13 -105.69 164.27
N GLY A 476 -8.07 -104.93 164.04
CA GLY A 476 -6.71 -105.26 164.50
C GLY A 476 -6.62 -105.29 166.03
N GLU A 477 -7.21 -104.29 166.70
CA GLU A 477 -7.36 -104.21 168.16
C GLU A 477 -8.19 -105.38 168.69
N ALA A 478 -9.39 -105.62 168.16
CA ALA A 478 -10.24 -106.74 168.57
C ALA A 478 -9.55 -108.10 168.33
N THR A 479 -8.77 -108.24 167.27
CA THR A 479 -8.00 -109.46 166.96
C THR A 479 -6.79 -109.63 167.88
N SER A 480 -6.16 -108.54 168.35
CA SER A 480 -5.08 -108.62 169.35
C SER A 480 -5.64 -109.00 170.73
N VAL A 481 -6.76 -108.39 171.13
CA VAL A 481 -7.49 -108.75 172.35
C VAL A 481 -7.97 -110.20 172.30
N ALA A 482 -8.55 -110.66 171.19
CA ALA A 482 -8.95 -112.05 171.01
C ALA A 482 -7.77 -113.04 171.08
N LYS A 483 -6.57 -112.66 170.63
CA LYS A 483 -5.35 -113.47 170.80
C LYS A 483 -4.92 -113.54 172.28
N VAL A 484 -4.94 -112.41 173.00
CA VAL A 484 -4.62 -112.37 174.44
C VAL A 484 -5.61 -113.22 175.23
N LEU A 485 -6.92 -113.00 175.07
CA LEU A 485 -7.97 -113.79 175.72
C LEU A 485 -7.88 -115.28 175.38
N ARG A 486 -7.48 -115.65 174.16
CA ARG A 486 -7.27 -117.06 173.78
C ARG A 486 -6.06 -117.68 174.50
N ILE A 487 -4.97 -116.94 174.64
CA ILE A 487 -3.80 -117.38 175.42
C ILE A 487 -4.18 -117.51 176.91
N GLU A 488 -4.94 -116.56 177.46
CA GLU A 488 -5.47 -116.63 178.83
C GLU A 488 -6.34 -117.87 179.01
N CYS A 489 -7.31 -118.12 178.14
CA CYS A 489 -8.13 -119.34 178.13
C CYS A 489 -7.29 -120.63 178.02
N ASP A 490 -6.24 -120.66 177.20
CA ASP A 490 -5.33 -121.81 177.11
C ASP A 490 -4.55 -122.01 178.42
N THR A 491 -4.12 -120.94 179.11
CA THR A 491 -3.45 -121.05 180.42
C THR A 491 -4.42 -121.44 181.54
N LEU A 492 -5.66 -120.94 181.53
CA LEU A 492 -6.71 -121.32 182.46
C LEU A 492 -7.11 -122.79 182.27
N THR A 493 -7.26 -123.25 181.02
CA THR A 493 -7.53 -124.67 180.70
C THR A 493 -6.38 -125.58 181.19
N LYS A 494 -5.12 -125.13 181.06
CA LYS A 494 -3.97 -125.86 181.63
C LYS A 494 -3.99 -125.88 183.16
N LYS A 495 -4.35 -124.78 183.82
CA LYS A 495 -4.54 -124.74 185.29
C LYS A 495 -5.68 -125.65 185.74
N VAL A 496 -6.82 -125.64 185.06
CA VAL A 496 -7.97 -126.51 185.36
C VAL A 496 -7.56 -127.98 185.25
N ARG A 497 -6.91 -128.40 184.16
CA ARG A 497 -6.41 -129.79 184.03
C ARG A 497 -5.41 -130.20 185.11
N LEU A 498 -4.55 -129.27 185.55
CA LEU A 498 -3.64 -129.52 186.66
C LEU A 498 -4.42 -129.73 187.97
N LEU A 499 -5.39 -128.85 188.26
CA LEU A 499 -6.27 -128.94 189.44
C LEU A 499 -7.17 -130.19 189.40
N GLU A 500 -7.70 -130.57 188.24
CA GLU A 500 -8.43 -131.83 188.03
C GLU A 500 -7.54 -133.05 188.36
N SER A 501 -6.29 -133.06 187.89
CA SER A 501 -5.36 -134.15 188.19
C SER A 501 -4.96 -134.21 189.67
N GLN A 502 -4.83 -133.05 190.33
CA GLN A 502 -4.58 -132.94 191.77
C GLN A 502 -5.82 -133.36 192.59
N TYR A 503 -7.01 -132.98 192.16
CA TYR A 503 -8.27 -133.36 192.80
C TYR A 503 -8.50 -134.87 192.71
N LEU A 504 -8.33 -135.48 191.53
CA LEU A 504 -8.45 -136.94 191.36
C LEU A 504 -7.38 -137.70 192.17
N ALA A 505 -6.16 -137.17 192.28
CA ALA A 505 -5.13 -137.73 193.15
C ALA A 505 -5.55 -137.67 194.63
N LEU A 506 -6.03 -136.50 195.10
CA LEU A 506 -6.54 -136.29 196.45
C LEU A 506 -7.74 -137.19 196.76
N GLU A 507 -8.72 -137.28 195.86
CA GLU A 507 -9.90 -138.16 195.98
C GLU A 507 -9.49 -139.64 196.06
N SER A 508 -8.49 -140.07 195.27
CA SER A 508 -7.93 -141.42 195.38
C SER A 508 -7.21 -141.67 196.71
N SER A 509 -6.64 -140.63 197.33
CA SER A 509 -6.00 -140.74 198.65
C SER A 509 -7.03 -140.73 199.80
N ALA A 510 -8.06 -139.89 199.70
CA ALA A 510 -9.13 -139.79 200.68
C ALA A 510 -9.97 -141.07 200.71
N ASN A 511 -10.25 -141.68 199.56
CA ASN A 511 -10.96 -142.97 199.52
C ASN A 511 -10.13 -144.11 200.12
N ARG A 512 -8.80 -144.14 199.95
CA ARG A 512 -7.92 -145.11 200.63
C ARG A 512 -7.94 -144.91 202.15
N ALA A 513 -7.65 -143.69 202.60
CA ALA A 513 -7.66 -143.34 204.03
C ALA A 513 -9.03 -143.60 204.68
N ARG A 514 -10.14 -143.45 203.94
CA ARG A 514 -11.48 -143.82 204.38
C ARG A 514 -11.65 -145.32 204.52
N THR A 515 -11.26 -146.12 203.53
CA THR A 515 -11.32 -147.60 203.66
C THR A 515 -10.44 -148.13 204.79
N GLU A 516 -9.29 -147.50 205.06
CA GLU A 516 -8.43 -147.80 206.22
C GLU A 516 -9.13 -147.39 207.53
N SER A 517 -9.75 -146.21 207.58
CA SER A 517 -10.50 -145.73 208.75
C SER A 517 -11.68 -146.64 209.08
N ASP A 518 -12.51 -147.00 208.09
CA ASP A 518 -13.69 -147.86 208.27
C ASP A 518 -13.29 -149.26 208.78
N MET A 519 -12.13 -149.79 208.34
CA MET A 519 -11.52 -151.02 208.88
C MET A 519 -11.12 -150.85 210.36
N THR A 520 -10.46 -149.73 210.74
CA THR A 520 -10.10 -149.49 212.14
C THR A 520 -11.31 -149.24 213.05
N VAL A 521 -12.40 -148.66 212.54
CA VAL A 521 -13.66 -148.48 213.29
C VAL A 521 -14.29 -149.84 213.60
N ALA A 522 -14.29 -150.78 212.65
CA ALA A 522 -14.74 -152.15 212.90
C ALA A 522 -13.90 -152.84 213.99
N GLU A 523 -12.58 -152.61 214.02
CA GLU A 523 -11.70 -153.15 215.06
C GLU A 523 -11.92 -152.48 216.43
N MET A 524 -12.10 -151.15 216.48
CA MET A 524 -12.33 -150.42 217.73
C MET A 524 -13.71 -150.70 218.34
N ALA A 525 -14.74 -150.95 217.53
CA ALA A 525 -16.05 -151.37 218.02
C ALA A 525 -15.98 -152.72 218.76
N ALA A 526 -15.15 -153.66 218.29
CA ALA A 526 -14.89 -154.93 218.98
C ALA A 526 -14.14 -154.73 220.31
N ARG A 527 -13.33 -153.67 220.45
CA ARG A 527 -12.59 -153.33 221.68
C ARG A 527 -13.45 -152.61 222.72
N LEU A 528 -14.36 -151.72 222.33
CA LEU A 528 -15.27 -151.04 223.28
C LEU A 528 -16.19 -152.02 224.03
N SER A 529 -16.67 -153.06 223.33
CA SER A 529 -17.40 -154.20 223.91
C SER A 529 -16.65 -154.89 225.08
N HIS A 530 -15.32 -154.77 225.12
CA HIS A 530 -14.47 -155.29 226.20
C HIS A 530 -14.29 -154.28 227.34
N TYR A 531 -14.08 -152.99 227.04
CA TYR A 531 -13.81 -151.96 228.04
C TYR A 531 -15.03 -151.57 228.88
N GLU A 532 -16.24 -151.58 228.31
CA GLU A 532 -17.47 -151.36 229.10
C GLU A 532 -17.67 -152.43 230.19
N GLY A 533 -17.00 -153.59 230.07
CA GLY A 533 -16.90 -154.59 231.14
C GLY A 533 -16.20 -154.06 232.40
N LEU A 534 -15.12 -153.29 232.23
CA LEU A 534 -14.19 -152.88 233.28
C LEU A 534 -14.61 -151.61 234.02
N GLU A 535 -15.30 -150.66 233.37
CA GLU A 535 -15.74 -149.43 234.04
C GLU A 535 -16.75 -149.69 235.17
N ARG A 536 -17.49 -150.81 235.10
CA ARG A 536 -18.36 -151.31 236.19
C ARG A 536 -17.62 -151.57 237.51
N GLU A 537 -16.29 -151.75 237.47
CA GLU A 537 -15.46 -152.08 238.64
C GLU A 537 -14.70 -150.87 239.19
N LEU A 538 -14.60 -149.76 238.43
CA LEU A 538 -13.71 -148.63 238.76
C LEU A 538 -14.41 -147.47 239.47
N ASP A 539 -15.68 -147.18 239.18
CA ASP A 539 -16.41 -146.11 239.87
C ASP A 539 -16.68 -146.42 241.35
N GLU A 540 -16.67 -147.71 241.72
CA GLU A 540 -16.60 -148.18 243.10
C GLU A 540 -15.37 -147.64 243.87
N ALA A 541 -14.25 -147.39 243.18
CA ALA A 541 -12.98 -147.04 243.83
C ALA A 541 -12.80 -145.53 244.05
N VAL A 542 -13.28 -144.68 243.12
CA VAL A 542 -12.90 -143.26 243.05
C VAL A 542 -13.72 -142.35 243.99
N MET A 543 -14.69 -142.90 244.72
CA MET A 543 -15.44 -142.21 245.78
C MET A 543 -15.04 -142.63 247.21
N ARG A 544 -13.85 -143.22 247.41
CA ARG A 544 -13.43 -143.80 248.71
C ARG A 544 -12.23 -143.17 249.45
N GLN A 545 -11.36 -142.30 248.86
CA GLN A 545 -10.05 -142.04 249.53
C GLN A 545 -9.41 -140.63 249.53
N ALA A 546 -10.01 -139.62 248.90
CA ALA A 546 -9.69 -138.19 249.07
C ALA A 546 -10.80 -137.15 248.76
N ALA A 547 -11.84 -137.41 247.95
CA ALA A 547 -12.26 -138.65 247.33
C ALA A 547 -11.34 -139.21 246.15
N GLY A 548 -10.48 -138.43 245.41
CA GLY A 548 -9.80 -138.64 244.03
C GLY A 548 -8.20 -138.51 243.64
N LYS A 549 -7.67 -137.79 242.50
CA LYS A 549 -6.32 -137.91 241.61
C LYS A 549 -5.54 -136.65 240.78
N GLU A 550 -4.48 -136.76 239.82
CA GLU A 550 -3.34 -135.75 239.28
C GLU A 550 -2.59 -135.69 237.76
N ASN A 551 -1.56 -134.79 237.29
CA ASN A 551 -0.76 -134.65 235.88
C ASN A 551 0.52 -133.61 235.47
N VAL A 552 1.29 -133.56 234.25
CA VAL A 552 2.60 -132.71 233.73
C VAL A 552 3.01 -132.57 232.10
N GLY A 553 4.00 -131.95 231.24
CA GLY A 553 5.24 -130.96 230.92
C GLY A 553 6.09 -131.10 229.47
N GLY A 554 7.08 -130.43 228.64
CA GLY A 554 8.00 -129.17 228.20
C GLY A 554 9.22 -129.40 227.03
N GLY A 555 10.14 -128.66 226.18
CA GLY A 555 10.70 -127.30 225.51
C GLY A 555 12.12 -127.20 224.56
N GLY A 556 12.60 -126.16 223.69
CA GLY A 556 14.01 -125.96 222.89
C GLY A 556 14.43 -124.86 221.67
N GLY A 557 15.73 -124.58 221.09
CA GLY A 557 16.24 -123.70 219.82
C GLY A 557 17.78 -123.14 219.41
N ALA A 558 18.27 -122.57 218.17
CA ALA A 558 19.70 -121.97 217.67
C ALA A 558 20.09 -121.24 216.19
N ASP A 559 21.28 -120.50 215.80
CA ASP A 559 21.79 -119.82 214.41
C ASP A 559 23.31 -119.10 214.08
N VAL A 560 23.88 -118.63 212.84
CA VAL A 560 25.27 -117.88 212.42
C VAL A 560 25.76 -117.27 210.91
N SER A 561 26.78 -116.30 210.59
CA SER A 561 27.52 -115.79 209.22
C SER A 561 28.70 -114.59 209.16
N VAL A 562 29.52 -113.88 208.20
CA VAL A 562 30.20 -113.76 206.73
C VAL A 562 31.33 -112.55 206.35
N SER A 563 32.02 -112.25 205.12
CA SER A 563 33.16 -111.18 204.67
C SER A 563 33.50 -110.83 203.06
N GLY A 564 34.37 -110.00 202.25
CA GLY A 564 35.64 -109.01 202.06
C GLY A 564 35.92 -108.37 200.52
N SER A 565 36.89 -107.61 199.76
CA SER A 565 38.26 -106.81 199.56
C SER A 565 38.40 -105.88 198.15
N ILE A 566 39.37 -105.14 197.36
CA ILE A 566 40.82 -104.55 197.02
C ILE A 566 40.92 -103.38 195.81
N THR A 567 41.85 -102.61 195.02
CA THR A 567 43.32 -102.16 194.51
C THR A 567 43.40 -100.69 193.71
N GLY A 568 44.32 -99.91 192.92
CA GLY A 568 45.72 -99.60 192.23
C GLY A 568 45.78 -98.29 191.20
N SER A 569 46.70 -97.55 190.38
CA SER A 569 48.16 -97.13 189.87
C SER A 569 48.18 -95.80 188.85
N ALA A 570 49.08 -94.98 188.10
CA ALA A 570 50.52 -94.52 187.59
C ALA A 570 50.54 -93.03 186.84
N ASN A 571 51.41 -92.18 186.08
CA ASN A 571 52.80 -91.83 185.39
C ASN A 571 52.94 -90.22 184.94
N LEU A 572 53.79 -89.35 184.19
CA LEU A 572 55.06 -89.11 183.28
C LEU A 572 55.68 -87.56 183.15
N ASP A 573 56.40 -86.98 182.07
CA ASP A 573 57.41 -85.75 182.01
C ASP A 573 57.65 -84.76 180.68
N GLY A 574 58.54 -83.66 180.60
CA GLY A 574 59.01 -82.75 179.44
C GLY A 574 59.33 -81.19 179.55
N LEU A 575 58.89 -80.51 180.64
CA LEU A 575 59.20 -79.17 181.23
C LEU A 575 58.70 -77.74 180.75
N THR A 576 57.57 -77.33 181.37
CA THR A 576 57.31 -76.07 182.16
C THR A 576 57.09 -74.64 181.58
N ALA A 577 55.80 -74.31 181.40
CA ALA A 577 55.01 -73.24 182.08
C ALA A 577 55.24 -71.71 181.89
N LEU A 578 54.17 -71.00 181.47
CA LEU A 578 53.71 -69.72 182.08
C LEU A 578 52.21 -69.42 181.79
N SER A 579 51.59 -68.53 182.60
CA SER A 579 50.19 -68.02 182.53
C SER A 579 49.84 -67.24 181.25
N GLY A 580 48.58 -66.98 180.84
CA GLY A 580 47.23 -67.22 181.38
C GLY A 580 46.18 -66.52 180.49
N ALA A 581 44.90 -66.93 180.45
CA ALA A 581 44.03 -66.75 179.26
C ALA A 581 43.02 -65.57 179.26
N VAL A 582 43.01 -64.77 178.18
CA VAL A 582 41.93 -63.85 177.69
C VAL A 582 42.02 -63.73 176.13
N PRO A 583 40.93 -63.61 175.31
CA PRO A 583 41.00 -63.79 173.83
C PRO A 583 40.45 -62.65 172.92
N ALA A 584 40.82 -62.63 171.62
CA ALA A 584 40.20 -61.77 170.57
C ALA A 584 40.45 -62.20 169.09
N SER A 585 39.44 -62.03 168.21
CA SER A 585 39.47 -62.03 166.70
C SER A 585 39.97 -63.30 165.97
N LEU A 586 39.62 -63.67 164.72
CA LEU A 586 38.57 -63.31 163.73
C LEU A 586 38.58 -61.94 162.99
N ARG A 587 38.93 -61.93 161.69
CA ARG A 587 38.48 -60.98 160.60
C ARG A 587 39.12 -61.32 159.21
N ARG A 588 38.59 -60.73 158.10
CA ARG A 588 39.24 -60.39 156.79
C ARG A 588 39.65 -61.51 155.78
N ARG A 589 38.88 -61.75 154.67
CA ARG A 589 39.40 -62.40 153.40
C ARG A 589 38.51 -62.43 152.09
N LEU A 590 37.95 -61.34 151.54
CA LEU A 590 36.87 -61.47 150.49
C LEU A 590 36.80 -60.34 149.40
N GLN A 591 37.47 -60.44 148.22
CA GLN A 591 37.36 -59.48 147.07
C GLN A 591 37.78 -60.06 145.68
N GLN A 592 37.52 -59.28 144.59
CA GLN A 592 38.03 -59.34 143.18
C GLN A 592 37.27 -60.17 142.11
N SER A 593 37.10 -59.62 140.88
CA SER A 593 36.41 -60.23 139.71
C SER A 593 36.48 -59.38 138.40
N VAL A 594 35.91 -59.89 137.27
CA VAL A 594 35.44 -59.20 136.02
C VAL A 594 36.42 -58.81 134.87
N ALA A 595 36.09 -59.24 133.62
CA ALA A 595 36.32 -58.61 132.29
C ALA A 595 35.54 -59.43 131.21
N LEU A 596 34.77 -58.91 130.23
CA LEU A 596 34.99 -57.97 129.10
C LEU A 596 35.84 -58.54 127.93
N GLY A 597 35.30 -58.47 126.69
CA GLY A 597 35.74 -59.26 125.53
C GLY A 597 35.60 -58.56 124.15
N ARG A 598 35.65 -59.32 123.04
CA ARG A 598 35.90 -58.81 121.67
C ARG A 598 34.97 -59.42 120.61
N ARG A 599 34.38 -58.60 119.74
CA ARG A 599 33.24 -58.94 118.84
C ARG A 599 33.36 -58.29 117.44
N VAL A 600 34.54 -58.31 116.82
CA VAL A 600 34.87 -57.40 115.69
C VAL A 600 35.04 -58.08 114.31
N ASN A 601 35.35 -59.38 114.24
CA ASN A 601 35.92 -59.98 113.02
C ASN A 601 34.95 -60.37 111.87
N GLU A 602 33.63 -60.37 112.06
CA GLU A 602 32.75 -61.15 111.16
C GLU A 602 32.33 -60.46 109.83
N LEU A 603 32.57 -59.15 109.68
CA LEU A 603 31.92 -58.33 108.63
C LEU A 603 32.53 -58.44 107.22
N GLU A 604 33.75 -58.95 107.07
CA GLU A 604 34.50 -58.88 105.79
C GLU A 604 33.98 -59.85 104.69
N ARG A 605 33.10 -60.80 105.02
CA ARG A 605 32.75 -61.92 104.12
C ARG A 605 31.79 -61.60 102.95
N MET A 606 31.12 -60.45 102.92
CA MET A 606 29.96 -60.27 102.01
C MET A 606 30.27 -59.70 100.61
N LEU A 607 31.50 -59.24 100.34
CA LEU A 607 31.78 -58.40 99.16
C LEU A 607 31.91 -59.17 97.83
N VAL A 608 32.24 -60.47 97.87
CA VAL A 608 32.55 -61.30 96.68
C VAL A 608 31.30 -61.74 95.89
N ALA A 609 30.10 -61.64 96.47
CA ALA A 609 28.89 -62.25 95.90
C ALA A 609 28.30 -61.50 94.69
N THR A 610 28.66 -60.24 94.46
CA THR A 610 27.95 -59.36 93.50
C THR A 610 28.48 -59.40 92.06
N GLU A 611 29.73 -59.83 91.83
CA GLU A 611 30.37 -59.68 90.52
C GLU A 611 29.82 -60.65 89.46
N ALA A 612 29.39 -61.85 89.88
CA ALA A 612 28.85 -62.89 88.99
C ALA A 612 27.54 -62.49 88.26
N SER A 613 26.82 -61.48 88.76
CA SER A 613 25.57 -61.02 88.13
C SER A 613 25.79 -60.16 86.86
N ARG A 614 27.01 -59.70 86.61
CA ARG A 614 27.32 -58.81 85.47
C ARG A 614 27.37 -59.57 84.14
N ASP A 615 28.08 -60.69 84.12
CA ASP A 615 28.52 -61.31 82.87
C ASP A 615 27.39 -62.05 82.12
N ALA A 616 26.35 -62.47 82.85
CA ALA A 616 25.13 -63.02 82.28
C ALA A 616 24.31 -62.02 81.43
N ALA A 617 24.53 -60.71 81.58
CA ALA A 617 23.84 -59.68 80.79
C ALA A 617 24.47 -59.48 79.40
N VAL A 618 25.78 -59.72 79.25
CA VAL A 618 26.52 -59.44 78.01
C VAL A 618 26.14 -60.39 76.89
N ALA A 619 26.08 -61.70 77.18
CA ALA A 619 25.77 -62.75 76.20
C ALA A 619 24.39 -62.60 75.52
N LYS A 620 23.49 -61.80 76.11
CA LYS A 620 22.14 -61.54 75.58
C LYS A 620 22.08 -60.39 74.56
N VAL A 621 23.19 -59.66 74.37
CA VAL A 621 23.31 -58.62 73.35
C VAL A 621 23.78 -59.23 72.01
N ASP A 622 24.75 -60.14 72.06
CA ASP A 622 25.33 -60.79 70.88
C ASP A 622 24.29 -61.59 70.06
N GLU A 623 23.34 -62.23 70.75
CA GLU A 623 22.24 -62.98 70.14
C GLU A 623 21.35 -62.08 69.25
N LEU A 624 21.00 -60.89 69.75
CA LEU A 624 20.16 -59.91 69.05
C LEU A 624 20.87 -59.29 67.84
N GLU A 625 22.18 -59.07 67.91
CA GLU A 625 22.93 -58.62 66.73
C GLU A 625 22.99 -59.68 65.62
N GLY A 626 22.92 -60.97 65.98
CA GLY A 626 22.86 -62.08 65.04
C GLY A 626 21.62 -62.02 64.15
N GLU A 627 20.48 -61.62 64.70
CA GLU A 627 19.22 -61.48 63.98
C GLU A 627 19.21 -60.24 63.07
N LEU A 628 19.73 -59.12 63.56
CA LEU A 628 19.83 -57.86 62.79
C LEU A 628 20.63 -58.04 61.48
N ARG A 629 21.68 -58.86 61.49
CA ARG A 629 22.47 -59.19 60.28
C ARG A 629 21.64 -60.02 59.28
N ARG A 630 20.83 -60.98 59.74
CA ARG A 630 19.93 -61.80 58.90
C ARG A 630 18.68 -61.05 58.40
N ALA A 631 18.36 -59.90 58.97
CA ALA A 631 17.36 -58.98 58.44
C ALA A 631 17.95 -58.11 57.33
N LYS A 632 19.17 -57.60 57.51
CA LYS A 632 19.83 -56.70 56.53
C LYS A 632 20.13 -57.36 55.18
N SER A 633 20.51 -58.65 55.12
CA SER A 633 20.72 -59.31 53.82
C SER A 633 19.42 -59.40 52.99
N ARG A 634 18.31 -59.81 53.63
CA ARG A 634 16.99 -59.90 52.98
C ARG A 634 16.43 -58.54 52.51
N ALA A 635 16.92 -57.43 53.05
CA ALA A 635 16.60 -56.09 52.55
C ALA A 635 17.38 -55.72 51.27
N ILE A 636 18.57 -56.29 51.05
CA ILE A 636 19.37 -56.07 49.84
C ILE A 636 18.76 -56.84 48.66
N ASP A 637 18.37 -58.10 48.86
CA ASP A 637 17.73 -58.92 47.83
C ASP A 637 16.39 -58.30 47.34
N ALA A 638 15.68 -57.59 48.22
CA ALA A 638 14.46 -56.87 47.89
C ALA A 638 14.66 -55.61 47.01
N SER A 639 15.89 -55.16 46.79
CA SER A 639 16.20 -53.91 46.06
C SER A 639 16.29 -54.04 44.53
N GLN A 640 16.28 -55.26 43.97
CA GLN A 640 16.44 -55.49 42.52
C GLN A 640 15.50 -54.67 41.61
N PRO A 641 14.20 -54.47 41.92
CA PRO A 641 13.32 -53.64 41.09
C PRO A 641 13.70 -52.15 41.12
N TYR A 642 14.30 -51.67 42.20
CA TYR A 642 14.61 -50.26 42.42
C TYR A 642 15.82 -49.82 41.61
N ASN A 643 16.88 -50.64 41.59
CA ASN A 643 18.09 -50.37 40.80
C ASN A 643 17.78 -50.34 39.30
N TYR A 644 16.98 -51.29 38.79
CA TYR A 644 16.55 -51.30 37.39
C TYR A 644 15.68 -50.09 37.02
N LEU A 645 14.96 -49.50 37.99
CA LEU A 645 14.24 -48.23 37.77
C LEU A 645 15.22 -47.04 37.71
N VAL A 646 16.21 -46.99 38.60
CA VAL A 646 17.24 -45.94 38.65
C VAL A 646 18.09 -45.92 37.38
N ASP A 647 18.56 -47.08 36.92
CA ASP A 647 19.32 -47.18 35.66
C ASP A 647 18.49 -46.71 34.46
N ARG A 648 17.20 -47.09 34.41
CA ARG A 648 16.28 -46.69 33.33
C ARG A 648 15.90 -45.20 33.38
N ILE A 649 15.86 -44.59 34.56
CA ILE A 649 15.74 -43.13 34.73
C ILE A 649 17.02 -42.45 34.23
N ALA A 650 18.20 -42.94 34.63
CA ALA A 650 19.48 -42.38 34.18
C ALA A 650 19.68 -42.47 32.65
N ASP A 651 19.20 -43.52 32.00
CA ASP A 651 19.20 -43.62 30.53
C ASP A 651 18.19 -42.67 29.87
N VAL A 652 16.99 -42.52 30.42
CA VAL A 652 16.01 -41.53 29.93
C VAL A 652 16.52 -40.09 30.14
N GLU A 653 17.22 -39.81 31.24
CA GLU A 653 17.89 -38.53 31.48
C GLU A 653 19.01 -38.30 30.45
N ARG A 654 19.81 -39.31 30.10
CA ARG A 654 20.83 -39.22 29.03
C ARG A 654 20.21 -38.93 27.66
N ASP A 655 19.09 -39.58 27.32
CA ASP A 655 18.39 -39.35 26.05
C ASP A 655 17.69 -37.97 26.01
N ALA A 656 17.16 -37.50 27.15
CA ALA A 656 16.63 -36.15 27.29
C ALA A 656 17.74 -35.09 27.13
N ASP A 657 18.90 -35.31 27.76
CA ASP A 657 20.06 -34.41 27.70
C ASP A 657 20.69 -34.41 26.29
N ALA A 658 20.74 -35.55 25.61
CA ALA A 658 21.15 -35.67 24.20
C ALA A 658 20.16 -34.95 23.26
N SER A 659 18.86 -35.01 23.55
CA SER A 659 17.83 -34.30 22.78
C SER A 659 17.91 -32.79 23.00
N ALA A 660 18.07 -32.34 24.24
CA ALA A 660 18.26 -30.93 24.57
C ALA A 660 19.60 -30.35 24.02
N ARG A 661 20.63 -31.18 23.80
CA ARG A 661 21.84 -30.77 23.07
C ARG A 661 21.56 -30.58 21.58
N ARG A 662 20.85 -31.52 20.94
CA ARG A 662 20.43 -31.39 19.54
C ARG A 662 19.53 -30.16 19.33
N GLU A 663 18.62 -29.86 20.26
CA GLU A 663 17.79 -28.66 20.19
C GLU A 663 18.62 -27.37 20.31
N ARG A 664 19.61 -27.29 21.21
CA ARG A 664 20.54 -26.15 21.28
C ARG A 664 21.35 -26.00 20.01
N GLU A 665 21.97 -27.07 19.52
CA GLU A 665 22.73 -27.04 18.26
C GLU A 665 21.86 -26.63 17.05
N MET A 666 20.60 -27.10 17.00
CA MET A 666 19.68 -26.70 15.94
C MET A 666 19.20 -25.26 16.12
N GLY A 667 19.04 -24.78 17.36
CA GLY A 667 18.80 -23.38 17.68
C GLY A 667 19.95 -22.48 17.20
N GLU A 668 21.20 -22.81 17.54
CA GLU A 668 22.40 -22.11 17.09
C GLU A 668 22.51 -22.08 15.55
N LYS A 669 22.22 -23.20 14.88
CA LYS A 669 22.17 -23.28 13.40
C LYS A 669 21.05 -22.40 12.82
N LEU A 670 19.91 -22.29 13.50
CA LEU A 670 18.76 -21.47 13.09
C LEU A 670 19.01 -19.96 13.35
N GLU A 671 19.71 -19.61 14.43
CA GLU A 671 20.15 -18.23 14.69
C GLU A 671 21.27 -17.81 13.73
N ALA A 672 22.25 -18.68 13.44
CA ALA A 672 23.26 -18.43 12.40
C ALA A 672 22.61 -18.25 11.01
N ALA A 673 21.62 -19.06 10.67
CA ALA A 673 20.84 -18.90 9.43
C ALA A 673 20.02 -17.60 9.41
N ARG A 674 19.45 -17.18 10.55
CA ARG A 674 18.77 -15.88 10.69
C ARG A 674 19.73 -14.70 10.55
N ALA A 675 20.92 -14.78 11.14
CA ALA A 675 21.96 -13.76 11.03
C ALA A 675 22.47 -13.63 9.57
N ALA A 676 22.75 -14.75 8.90
CA ALA A 676 23.10 -14.77 7.48
C ALA A 676 21.97 -14.20 6.60
N ALA A 677 20.71 -14.54 6.89
CA ALA A 677 19.55 -13.98 6.20
C ALA A 677 19.30 -12.50 6.52
N HIS A 678 19.81 -11.97 7.63
CA HIS A 678 19.79 -10.55 7.96
C HIS A 678 20.87 -9.80 7.18
N ALA A 679 22.12 -10.27 7.24
CA ALA A 679 23.24 -9.72 6.49
C ALA A 679 22.95 -9.67 4.98
N ALA A 680 22.43 -10.76 4.39
CA ALA A 680 22.04 -10.80 2.98
C ALA A 680 20.89 -9.83 2.62
N ARG A 681 20.03 -9.46 3.59
CA ARG A 681 19.02 -8.40 3.40
C ARG A 681 19.63 -7.01 3.50
N GLU A 682 20.58 -6.80 4.41
CA GLU A 682 21.31 -5.54 4.55
C GLU A 682 22.15 -5.25 3.30
N GLU A 683 22.90 -6.23 2.81
CA GLU A 683 23.59 -6.20 1.50
C GLU A 683 22.60 -5.90 0.35
N ALA A 684 21.45 -6.58 0.30
CA ALA A 684 20.44 -6.30 -0.71
C ALA A 684 19.83 -4.88 -0.58
N THR A 685 19.78 -4.28 0.62
CA THR A 685 19.38 -2.88 0.78
C THR A 685 20.49 -1.88 0.42
N ALA A 686 21.76 -2.22 0.67
CA ALA A 686 22.90 -1.44 0.21
C ALA A 686 22.95 -1.42 -1.33
N LEU A 687 22.93 -2.58 -1.97
CA LEU A 687 22.89 -2.70 -3.44
C LEU A 687 21.67 -1.99 -4.07
N ARG A 688 20.52 -1.93 -3.38
CA ARG A 688 19.37 -1.13 -3.81
C ARG A 688 19.59 0.38 -3.68
N LYS A 689 20.29 0.82 -2.64
CA LYS A 689 20.69 2.22 -2.44
C LYS A 689 21.72 2.64 -3.49
N ASP A 690 22.68 1.78 -3.79
CA ASP A 690 23.75 2.03 -4.77
C ASP A 690 23.20 1.99 -6.20
N LEU A 691 22.30 1.05 -6.51
CA LEU A 691 21.52 1.06 -7.76
C LEU A 691 20.71 2.34 -7.91
N LYS A 692 20.10 2.83 -6.82
CA LYS A 692 19.38 4.11 -6.85
C LYS A 692 20.32 5.28 -7.10
N ALA A 693 21.46 5.35 -6.41
CA ALA A 693 22.48 6.38 -6.66
C ALA A 693 22.96 6.38 -8.12
N ALA A 694 23.26 5.21 -8.70
CA ALA A 694 23.65 5.09 -10.11
C ALA A 694 22.51 5.44 -11.10
N LEU A 695 21.24 5.27 -10.71
CA LEU A 695 20.08 5.73 -11.49
C LEU A 695 19.87 7.24 -11.37
N ASP A 696 20.07 7.81 -10.18
CA ASP A 696 19.99 9.24 -9.91
C ASP A 696 21.14 9.97 -10.64
N GLU A 697 22.39 9.50 -10.55
CA GLU A 697 23.55 9.96 -11.35
C GLU A 697 23.28 9.85 -12.86
N ARG A 698 22.69 8.74 -13.32
CA ARG A 698 22.28 8.58 -14.73
C ARG A 698 21.19 9.59 -15.13
N SER A 699 20.32 9.98 -14.20
CA SER A 699 19.31 11.02 -14.42
C SER A 699 19.95 12.41 -14.49
N GLU A 700 20.96 12.69 -13.67
CA GLU A 700 21.75 13.92 -13.72
C GLU A 700 22.58 14.00 -15.00
N LEU A 701 23.23 12.92 -15.41
CA LEU A 701 23.92 12.83 -16.71
C LEU A 701 22.94 12.99 -17.89
N ALA A 702 21.70 12.51 -17.77
CA ALA A 702 20.66 12.77 -18.76
C ALA A 702 20.20 14.24 -18.77
N ALA A 703 20.08 14.87 -17.60
CA ALA A 703 19.77 16.29 -17.46
C ALA A 703 20.90 17.16 -18.03
N ILE A 704 22.16 16.87 -17.71
CA ILE A 704 23.36 17.51 -18.28
C ILE A 704 23.40 17.31 -19.80
N LYS A 705 23.13 16.10 -20.31
CA LYS A 705 23.05 15.83 -21.76
C LYS A 705 21.92 16.63 -22.44
N ASN A 706 20.80 16.84 -21.77
CA ASN A 706 19.69 17.66 -22.27
C ASN A 706 20.00 19.16 -22.18
N MET A 707 20.69 19.63 -21.14
CA MET A 707 21.20 21.00 -21.06
C MET A 707 22.26 21.27 -22.13
N LEU A 708 23.17 20.32 -22.39
CA LEU A 708 24.17 20.43 -23.45
C LEU A 708 23.53 20.48 -24.84
N LYS A 709 22.49 19.65 -25.08
CA LYS A 709 21.64 19.76 -26.28
C LYS A 709 20.95 21.12 -26.37
N GLY A 710 20.39 21.62 -25.28
CA GLY A 710 19.77 22.95 -25.20
C GLY A 710 20.76 24.10 -25.45
N ALA A 711 22.01 23.97 -25.00
CA ALA A 711 23.09 24.92 -25.28
C ALA A 711 23.49 24.88 -26.77
N SER A 712 23.66 23.68 -27.34
CA SER A 712 23.92 23.50 -28.78
C SER A 712 22.78 23.98 -29.68
N GLY A 713 21.55 24.10 -29.14
CA GLY A 713 20.40 24.71 -29.81
C GLY A 713 20.26 26.22 -29.60
N ARG A 714 21.14 26.86 -28.82
CA ARG A 714 21.14 28.32 -28.56
C ARG A 714 22.38 29.05 -29.08
N THR A 715 23.43 28.32 -29.44
CA THR A 715 24.56 28.88 -30.21
C THR A 715 24.28 28.84 -31.71
N ALA A 716 24.52 29.97 -32.39
CA ALA A 716 24.65 30.08 -33.85
C ALA A 716 23.38 29.97 -34.76
N LEU A 717 22.19 30.35 -34.28
CA LEU A 717 21.18 30.96 -35.18
C LEU A 717 21.55 32.42 -35.54
N ALA A 718 22.85 32.67 -35.79
CA ALA A 718 23.48 33.98 -35.78
C ALA A 718 24.66 34.09 -36.77
N ALA A 719 24.56 33.37 -37.91
CA ALA A 719 25.51 33.46 -39.01
C ALA A 719 24.74 33.35 -40.35
N LYS A 720 24.33 34.50 -40.90
CA LYS A 720 23.78 34.61 -42.25
C LYS A 720 24.50 35.74 -43.01
N LYS A 721 25.75 35.45 -43.36
CA LYS A 721 26.63 36.16 -44.30
C LYS A 721 27.54 35.12 -44.94
#